data_AF-A0A1N7SMX2-F1
#
_entry.id   AF-A0A1N7SMX2-F1
#
_cell.length_a   1.000
_cell.length_b   1.000
_cell.length_c   1.000
_cell.angle_alpha   90.00
_cell.angle_beta   90.00
_cell.angle_gamma   90.00
#
_symmetry.space_group_name_H-M   'P 1'
#
loop_
_entity.id
_entity.type
_entity.pdbx_description
1 polymer ?
#
loop_
_entity_poly.entity_id
_entity_poly.type
_entity_poly.pdbx_seq_one_letter_code
_entity_poly.pdbx_strand_id
1 'polypeptide(L)'
;MAAIAGTEAFWGDIKPSAQELAYINDSPTLVQQLLQYQTAYTNKLVDVMKIDPAGGTEFNGSYVQFASNYNTWSPEMFVGELAHEIGHFVNQAADTAFTNQYEVSSNDPNAYSIDAMLGLHREGEAVYNNYVVQQEISAATAGQVKIYLAGALNVDGTSTGLQQLLDAQHAFDQADGYSPTEDRNLMIEQAMGVYALLPGSANGLPYYNYYGQVNGAQAPAQAPELANVTFTDPMATGNFTTEKEVFTSGETETQNFSNGVISSSSLSDQFGNVISQTVYSHGADGSYIANIYDGTGNLTGQDQFHSDGSEVAYQLLGNGTQNATVYNAAGQETEYATFGANGAKTQDTFYDATTGRATEQDEYSADGSAVAHLFNTDGTQNAIVFNAAGHETENASFGTNGQLTQDTYYDASTGRMTEQDNYNADGSAIAHLFNADGTQNAIVFNAAGHETENASFGTNGQMTQDTYYDASTGRMTEQDNYNADGSAIAHLFNADGTQNAIVFNAAGHETENASFGVNGQKTQDVFFDATTGRETQENDINADGSQVDHVFNTNGTQTAYVFNAAGHETEQANFGTNGKLTQDYVFDGNTGRELQETDYNADGSGVAHIFNPDGTQNAAVFDPNGHVSEYATFGANGQKTQDIFYDTSTGRETQENDFNPDGSAVAHVFNPDGSQTATVYNAAGHETEYAMFNTSGQKTDDYFFDGTTGRETEYNQYHGDGSMTAWQYNTDNSTDAIIFNGNGQEIEYDTYNANGQLTGFTQFTYGAGGGYNAVAYGPTGYELGWSDYSSSGGLISSGGGQYDFTLDDGYECTGDMAGFAQSFESDFGYSCDFDF
;
A
#
# COMPACT_ATOMS: atom_id res chain seq x y z
N MET A 1 92.16 -25.45 -26.76
CA MET A 1 90.69 -25.41 -26.73
C MET A 1 90.14 -25.74 -28.11
N ALA A 2 88.89 -26.18 -28.21
CA ALA A 2 88.23 -26.25 -29.52
C ALA A 2 88.04 -24.82 -30.04
N ALA A 3 88.45 -24.54 -31.27
CA ALA A 3 88.27 -23.23 -31.89
C ALA A 3 86.80 -23.06 -32.32
N ILE A 4 86.29 -21.84 -32.23
CA ILE A 4 85.00 -21.44 -32.78
C ILE A 4 85.14 -21.33 -34.31
N ALA A 5 84.33 -22.08 -35.04
CA ALA A 5 84.44 -22.26 -36.49
C ALA A 5 83.44 -21.42 -37.30
N GLY A 6 82.49 -20.74 -36.65
CA GLY A 6 81.41 -20.01 -37.31
C GLY A 6 80.32 -20.94 -37.87
N THR A 7 80.32 -22.21 -37.44
CA THR A 7 79.35 -23.23 -37.87
C THR A 7 78.58 -23.84 -36.70
N GLU A 8 78.86 -23.35 -35.50
CA GLU A 8 78.12 -23.69 -34.30
C GLU A 8 76.64 -23.34 -34.48
N ALA A 9 75.77 -24.20 -33.95
CA ALA A 9 74.33 -24.05 -34.15
C ALA A 9 73.78 -22.80 -33.45
N PHE A 10 74.45 -22.32 -32.40
CA PHE A 10 74.01 -21.12 -31.68
C PHE A 10 74.09 -19.84 -32.51
N TRP A 11 74.86 -19.79 -33.61
CA TRP A 11 74.96 -18.57 -34.43
C TRP A 11 73.65 -18.19 -35.12
N GLY A 12 72.75 -19.16 -35.34
CA GLY A 12 71.49 -18.90 -36.03
C GLY A 12 71.70 -18.25 -37.41
N ASP A 13 71.17 -17.04 -37.57
CA ASP A 13 71.29 -16.24 -38.80
C ASP A 13 72.54 -15.34 -38.84
N ILE A 14 73.28 -15.27 -37.74
CA ILE A 14 74.52 -14.50 -37.63
C ILE A 14 75.64 -15.22 -38.37
N LYS A 15 76.38 -14.48 -39.20
CA LYS A 15 77.47 -15.04 -40.01
C LYS A 15 78.77 -14.30 -39.73
N PRO A 16 79.54 -14.74 -38.72
CA PRO A 16 80.82 -14.12 -38.42
C PRO A 16 81.79 -14.20 -39.61
N SER A 17 82.51 -13.12 -39.88
CA SER A 17 83.57 -13.08 -40.88
C SER A 17 84.80 -13.88 -40.44
N ALA A 18 85.69 -14.21 -41.39
CA ALA A 18 86.93 -14.92 -41.05
C ALA A 18 87.83 -14.12 -40.08
N GLN A 19 87.78 -12.78 -40.16
CA GLN A 19 88.53 -11.90 -39.26
C GLN A 19 87.88 -11.86 -37.86
N GLU A 20 86.55 -11.80 -37.78
CA GLU A 20 85.83 -11.88 -36.50
C GLU A 20 86.10 -13.22 -35.80
N LEU A 21 86.07 -14.34 -36.54
CA LEU A 21 86.42 -15.64 -36.00
C LEU A 21 87.88 -15.72 -35.55
N ALA A 22 88.81 -15.04 -36.22
CA ALA A 22 90.20 -14.97 -35.76
C ALA A 22 90.29 -14.26 -34.41
N TYR A 23 89.67 -13.09 -34.28
CA TYR A 23 89.63 -12.33 -33.02
C TYR A 23 88.93 -13.10 -31.90
N ILE A 24 87.79 -13.76 -32.18
CA ILE A 24 87.11 -14.62 -31.20
C ILE A 24 88.07 -15.70 -30.69
N ASN A 25 88.80 -16.36 -31.59
CA ASN A 25 89.71 -17.45 -31.24
C ASN A 25 91.03 -17.00 -30.59
N ASP A 26 91.38 -15.71 -30.69
CA ASP A 26 92.51 -15.10 -29.99
C ASP A 26 92.22 -14.87 -28.49
N SER A 27 90.96 -14.95 -28.07
CA SER A 27 90.54 -14.91 -26.66
C SER A 27 90.16 -16.30 -26.12
N PRO A 28 91.01 -16.91 -25.27
CA PRO A 28 90.66 -18.09 -24.49
C PRO A 28 89.31 -17.96 -23.74
N THR A 29 89.04 -16.80 -23.16
CA THR A 29 87.84 -16.52 -22.39
C THR A 29 86.60 -16.56 -23.28
N LEU A 30 86.57 -15.78 -24.37
CA LEU A 30 85.39 -15.72 -25.25
C LEU A 30 85.10 -17.08 -25.91
N VAL A 31 86.14 -17.83 -26.31
CA VAL A 31 85.98 -19.20 -26.82
C VAL A 31 85.29 -20.09 -25.78
N GLN A 32 85.74 -20.06 -24.52
CA GLN A 32 85.14 -20.87 -23.47
C GLN A 32 83.67 -20.50 -23.24
N GLN A 33 83.35 -19.21 -23.23
CA GLN A 33 82.00 -18.70 -22.98
C GLN A 33 81.04 -19.04 -24.13
N LEU A 34 81.49 -18.93 -25.39
CA LEU A 34 80.69 -19.36 -26.54
C LEU A 34 80.45 -20.88 -26.56
N LEU A 35 81.41 -21.68 -26.10
CA LEU A 35 81.21 -23.13 -25.90
C LEU A 35 80.22 -23.43 -24.75
N GLN A 36 80.20 -22.61 -23.71
CA GLN A 36 79.18 -22.67 -22.66
C GLN A 36 77.81 -22.29 -23.23
N TYR A 37 77.72 -21.23 -24.03
CA TYR A 37 76.50 -20.84 -24.73
C TYR A 37 75.99 -21.95 -25.66
N GLN A 38 76.87 -22.61 -26.42
CA GLN A 38 76.54 -23.80 -27.21
C GLN A 38 75.96 -24.93 -26.35
N THR A 39 76.54 -25.15 -25.17
CA THR A 39 76.06 -26.17 -24.23
C THR A 39 74.68 -25.81 -23.69
N ALA A 40 74.48 -24.55 -23.29
CA ALA A 40 73.19 -24.03 -22.84
C ALA A 40 72.11 -24.12 -23.94
N TYR A 41 72.44 -23.78 -25.18
CA TYR A 41 71.55 -23.95 -26.34
C TYR A 41 71.18 -25.41 -26.56
N THR A 42 72.17 -26.32 -26.50
CA THR A 42 71.93 -27.77 -26.64
C THR A 42 70.99 -28.29 -25.54
N ASN A 43 71.10 -27.72 -24.35
CA ASN A 43 70.25 -28.00 -23.20
C ASN A 43 68.92 -27.22 -23.21
N LYS A 44 68.67 -26.40 -24.23
CA LYS A 44 67.47 -25.54 -24.38
C LYS A 44 67.29 -24.52 -23.25
N LEU A 45 68.40 -24.05 -22.68
CA LEU A 45 68.41 -22.98 -21.68
C LEU A 45 68.49 -21.60 -22.34
N VAL A 46 69.05 -21.54 -23.55
CA VAL A 46 69.07 -20.34 -24.40
C VAL A 46 68.71 -20.73 -25.83
N ASP A 47 68.29 -19.76 -26.61
CA ASP A 47 68.02 -19.88 -28.05
C ASP A 47 69.27 -19.56 -28.88
N VAL A 48 69.18 -19.83 -30.19
CA VAL A 48 70.17 -19.33 -31.16
C VAL A 48 70.18 -17.80 -31.17
N MET A 49 71.31 -17.21 -31.53
CA MET A 49 71.45 -15.78 -31.76
C MET A 49 70.58 -15.34 -32.92
N LYS A 50 70.00 -14.14 -32.81
CA LYS A 50 69.01 -13.62 -33.78
C LYS A 50 69.36 -12.21 -34.22
N ILE A 51 68.86 -11.83 -35.39
CA ILE A 51 68.91 -10.45 -35.87
C ILE A 51 67.58 -9.80 -35.53
N ASP A 52 67.62 -8.66 -34.83
CA ASP A 52 66.42 -7.85 -34.58
C ASP A 52 66.35 -6.67 -35.60
N PRO A 53 65.28 -6.58 -36.41
CA PRO A 53 65.05 -5.45 -37.32
C PRO A 53 64.79 -4.11 -36.64
N ALA A 54 64.36 -4.10 -35.36
CA ALA A 54 63.90 -2.92 -34.63
C ALA A 54 64.72 -2.59 -33.37
N GLY A 55 65.62 -3.48 -32.93
CA GLY A 55 66.38 -3.38 -31.68
C GLY A 55 67.90 -3.17 -31.83
N GLY A 56 68.54 -2.86 -30.70
CA GLY A 56 70.01 -2.86 -30.52
C GLY A 56 70.57 -4.26 -30.22
N THR A 57 71.88 -4.38 -30.04
CA THR A 57 72.51 -5.60 -29.51
C THR A 57 72.18 -5.71 -28.03
N GLU A 58 71.69 -6.86 -27.58
CA GLU A 58 71.47 -7.15 -26.16
C GLU A 58 71.33 -8.66 -25.92
N PHE A 59 71.63 -9.12 -24.71
CA PHE A 59 71.19 -10.40 -24.19
C PHE A 59 69.88 -10.23 -23.41
N ASN A 60 68.76 -10.64 -24.00
CA ASN A 60 67.42 -10.47 -23.39
C ASN A 60 67.05 -11.56 -22.35
N GLY A 61 68.04 -12.29 -21.83
CA GLY A 61 67.84 -13.41 -20.92
C GLY A 61 67.58 -14.76 -21.60
N SER A 62 67.22 -14.79 -22.89
CA SER A 62 66.96 -16.02 -23.64
C SER A 62 67.91 -16.22 -24.82
N TYR A 63 68.36 -15.16 -25.47
CA TYR A 63 69.37 -15.22 -26.53
C TYR A 63 70.09 -13.89 -26.68
N VAL A 64 71.26 -13.92 -27.31
CA VAL A 64 71.92 -12.69 -27.79
C VAL A 64 71.25 -12.26 -29.10
N GLN A 65 70.73 -11.04 -29.13
CA GLN A 65 70.22 -10.43 -30.34
C GLN A 65 71.24 -9.42 -30.88
N PHE A 66 71.32 -9.33 -32.21
CA PHE A 66 72.17 -8.38 -32.91
C PHE A 66 71.33 -7.36 -33.66
N ALA A 67 71.78 -6.10 -33.64
CA ALA A 67 71.18 -5.06 -34.47
C ALA A 67 71.23 -5.42 -35.96
N SER A 68 70.21 -5.01 -36.71
CA SER A 68 70.07 -5.33 -38.14
C SER A 68 71.26 -4.90 -39.03
N ASN A 69 72.05 -3.93 -38.59
CA ASN A 69 73.23 -3.42 -39.28
C ASN A 69 74.56 -4.06 -38.81
N TYR A 70 74.55 -5.14 -38.03
CA TYR A 70 75.77 -5.77 -37.49
C TYR A 70 76.80 -6.12 -38.57
N ASN A 71 76.32 -6.48 -39.77
CA ASN A 71 77.16 -6.84 -40.92
C ASN A 71 77.96 -5.65 -41.51
N THR A 72 77.70 -4.42 -41.05
CA THR A 72 78.44 -3.22 -41.43
C THR A 72 79.49 -2.81 -40.39
N TRP A 73 79.52 -3.47 -39.23
CA TRP A 73 80.47 -3.19 -38.17
C TRP A 73 81.88 -3.64 -38.55
N SER A 74 82.87 -3.01 -37.92
CA SER A 74 84.23 -3.54 -38.02
C SER A 74 84.33 -4.85 -37.20
N PRO A 75 85.29 -5.74 -37.52
CA PRO A 75 85.52 -6.94 -36.73
C PRO A 75 85.75 -6.66 -35.24
N GLU A 76 86.40 -5.53 -34.91
CA GLU A 76 86.61 -5.05 -33.54
C GLU A 76 85.30 -4.73 -32.82
N MET A 77 84.34 -4.10 -33.52
CA MET A 77 83.04 -3.75 -32.96
C MET A 77 82.15 -4.98 -32.81
N PHE A 78 82.09 -5.86 -33.82
CA PHE A 78 81.32 -7.11 -33.73
C PHE A 78 81.76 -7.98 -32.56
N VAL A 79 83.07 -8.20 -32.41
CA VAL A 79 83.60 -9.03 -31.31
C VAL A 79 83.48 -8.34 -29.96
N GLY A 80 83.59 -7.00 -29.92
CA GLY A 80 83.36 -6.19 -28.72
C GLY A 80 81.95 -6.34 -28.18
N GLU A 81 80.95 -6.02 -29.01
CA GLU A 81 79.53 -6.14 -28.66
C GLU A 81 79.17 -7.59 -28.28
N LEU A 82 79.63 -8.57 -29.06
CA LEU A 82 79.41 -9.99 -28.72
C LEU A 82 80.01 -10.36 -27.36
N ALA A 83 81.21 -9.88 -27.04
CA ALA A 83 81.86 -10.17 -25.75
C ALA A 83 81.10 -9.54 -24.58
N HIS A 84 80.56 -8.33 -24.75
CA HIS A 84 79.69 -7.69 -23.77
C HIS A 84 78.42 -8.52 -23.53
N GLU A 85 77.69 -8.86 -24.58
CA GLU A 85 76.42 -9.60 -24.44
C GLU A 85 76.59 -11.02 -23.91
N ILE A 86 77.67 -11.70 -24.30
CA ILE A 86 78.02 -13.00 -23.72
C ILE A 86 78.40 -12.84 -22.24
N GLY A 87 78.95 -11.69 -21.85
CA GLY A 87 79.17 -11.31 -20.45
C GLY A 87 77.90 -11.38 -19.62
N HIS A 88 76.80 -10.79 -20.07
CA HIS A 88 75.50 -10.91 -19.39
C HIS A 88 75.03 -12.36 -19.27
N PHE A 89 75.21 -13.18 -20.31
CA PHE A 89 74.86 -14.60 -20.25
C PHE A 89 75.66 -15.37 -19.19
N VAL A 90 76.98 -15.20 -19.14
CA VAL A 90 77.83 -15.99 -18.23
C VAL A 90 77.78 -15.49 -16.79
N ASN A 91 77.45 -14.22 -16.57
CA ASN A 91 77.38 -13.61 -15.24
C ASN A 91 75.99 -13.65 -14.61
N GLN A 92 74.97 -14.19 -15.29
CA GLN A 92 73.59 -14.23 -14.80
C GLN A 92 73.45 -14.77 -13.35
N ALA A 93 74.24 -15.78 -12.98
CA ALA A 93 74.22 -16.33 -11.62
C ALA A 93 74.85 -15.39 -10.57
N ALA A 94 75.93 -14.68 -10.93
CA ALA A 94 76.55 -13.67 -10.08
C ALA A 94 75.64 -12.45 -9.92
N ASP A 95 75.04 -12.00 -11.02
CA ASP A 95 74.07 -10.90 -11.04
C ASP A 95 72.83 -11.23 -10.20
N THR A 96 72.33 -12.45 -10.27
CA THR A 96 71.21 -12.90 -9.41
C THR A 96 71.61 -12.90 -7.93
N ALA A 97 72.84 -13.35 -7.61
CA ALA A 97 73.32 -13.34 -6.23
C ALA A 97 73.50 -11.91 -5.69
N PHE A 98 73.97 -11.00 -6.55
CA PHE A 98 74.08 -9.58 -6.22
C PHE A 98 72.68 -8.94 -6.03
N THR A 99 71.73 -9.22 -6.93
CA THR A 99 70.33 -8.77 -6.78
C THR A 99 69.72 -9.24 -5.46
N ASN A 100 69.75 -10.54 -5.16
CA ASN A 100 69.20 -11.08 -3.91
C ASN A 100 69.86 -10.51 -2.64
N GLN A 101 71.06 -9.94 -2.76
CA GLN A 101 71.80 -9.39 -1.63
C GLN A 101 71.38 -7.94 -1.32
N TYR A 102 71.06 -7.13 -2.34
CA TYR A 102 70.80 -5.69 -2.19
C TYR A 102 69.34 -5.30 -2.42
N GLU A 103 68.53 -6.15 -3.05
CA GLU A 103 67.14 -5.82 -3.40
C GLU A 103 66.32 -5.40 -2.16
N VAL A 104 65.44 -4.44 -2.40
CA VAL A 104 64.44 -3.97 -1.43
C VAL A 104 63.06 -4.05 -2.07
N SER A 105 62.02 -3.76 -1.28
CA SER A 105 60.66 -3.66 -1.82
C SER A 105 60.61 -2.53 -2.86
N SER A 106 59.84 -2.68 -3.94
CA SER A 106 59.67 -1.62 -4.94
C SER A 106 59.05 -0.33 -4.37
N ASN A 107 58.39 -0.43 -3.22
CA ASN A 107 57.81 0.70 -2.51
C ASN A 107 58.79 1.35 -1.51
N ASP A 108 59.96 0.76 -1.28
CA ASP A 108 60.98 1.36 -0.43
C ASP A 108 61.41 2.73 -1.00
N PRO A 109 61.60 3.75 -0.15
CA PRO A 109 61.98 5.09 -0.61
C PRO A 109 63.28 5.15 -1.43
N ASN A 110 64.18 4.17 -1.28
CA ASN A 110 65.44 4.06 -2.03
C ASN A 110 65.43 2.96 -3.10
N ALA A 111 64.28 2.30 -3.34
CA ALA A 111 64.17 1.21 -4.31
C ALA A 111 64.67 1.61 -5.70
N TYR A 112 64.35 2.83 -6.14
CA TYR A 112 64.73 3.32 -7.46
C TYR A 112 66.25 3.36 -7.66
N SER A 113 66.99 3.88 -6.67
CA SER A 113 68.44 3.95 -6.76
C SER A 113 69.08 2.57 -6.61
N ILE A 114 68.55 1.72 -5.72
CA ILE A 114 69.01 0.34 -5.56
C ILE A 114 68.81 -0.45 -6.86
N ASP A 115 67.65 -0.36 -7.49
CA ASP A 115 67.38 -0.99 -8.79
C ASP A 115 68.32 -0.49 -9.88
N ALA A 116 68.64 0.82 -9.88
CA ALA A 116 69.63 1.39 -10.77
C ALA A 116 71.02 0.80 -10.54
N MET A 117 71.49 0.73 -9.29
CA MET A 117 72.74 0.08 -8.90
C MET A 117 72.78 -1.38 -9.35
N LEU A 118 71.71 -2.14 -9.12
CA LEU A 118 71.60 -3.55 -9.51
C LEU A 118 71.74 -3.73 -11.03
N GLY A 119 71.05 -2.90 -11.82
CA GLY A 119 71.16 -2.94 -13.27
C GLY A 119 72.53 -2.48 -13.78
N LEU A 120 73.09 -1.44 -13.19
CA LEU A 120 74.43 -0.95 -13.52
C LEU A 120 75.52 -1.98 -13.20
N HIS A 121 75.38 -2.73 -12.11
CA HIS A 121 76.31 -3.82 -11.79
C HIS A 121 76.34 -4.87 -12.91
N ARG A 122 75.16 -5.24 -13.46
CA ARG A 122 75.06 -6.18 -14.60
C ARG A 122 75.80 -5.66 -15.83
N GLU A 123 75.71 -4.36 -16.11
CA GLU A 123 76.48 -3.72 -17.17
C GLU A 123 77.98 -3.73 -16.87
N GLY A 124 78.37 -3.38 -15.64
CA GLY A 124 79.78 -3.37 -15.23
C GLY A 124 80.43 -4.76 -15.35
N GLU A 125 79.70 -5.81 -15.01
CA GLU A 125 80.10 -7.22 -15.18
C GLU A 125 80.32 -7.59 -16.66
N ALA A 126 79.41 -7.17 -17.54
CA ALA A 126 79.54 -7.38 -18.98
C ALA A 126 80.69 -6.56 -19.60
N VAL A 127 80.89 -5.32 -19.15
CA VAL A 127 82.02 -4.48 -19.56
C VAL A 127 83.35 -5.09 -19.11
N TYR A 128 83.44 -5.59 -17.87
CA TYR A 128 84.64 -6.28 -17.40
C TYR A 128 84.93 -7.51 -18.25
N ASN A 129 83.91 -8.31 -18.58
CA ASN A 129 84.07 -9.44 -19.49
C ASN A 129 84.63 -8.98 -20.86
N ASN A 130 84.03 -7.94 -21.43
CA ASN A 130 84.48 -7.35 -22.69
C ASN A 130 85.93 -6.85 -22.59
N TYR A 131 86.34 -6.28 -21.45
CA TYR A 131 87.72 -5.83 -21.18
C TYR A 131 88.70 -6.99 -21.15
N VAL A 132 88.40 -8.07 -20.41
CA VAL A 132 89.26 -9.27 -20.34
C VAL A 132 89.48 -9.85 -21.74
N VAL A 133 88.40 -10.01 -22.50
CA VAL A 133 88.46 -10.49 -23.90
C VAL A 133 89.33 -9.55 -24.75
N GLN A 134 89.18 -8.23 -24.59
CA GLN A 134 90.02 -7.26 -25.29
C GLN A 134 91.50 -7.43 -24.95
N GLN A 135 91.85 -7.57 -23.67
CA GLN A 135 93.25 -7.71 -23.24
C GLN A 135 93.87 -9.00 -23.77
N GLU A 136 93.12 -10.11 -23.80
CA GLU A 136 93.58 -11.37 -24.38
C GLU A 136 93.88 -11.26 -25.88
N ILE A 137 92.96 -10.66 -26.65
CA ILE A 137 93.15 -10.44 -28.09
C ILE A 137 94.30 -9.46 -28.35
N SER A 138 94.39 -8.40 -27.55
CA SER A 138 95.49 -7.44 -27.66
C SER A 138 96.83 -8.12 -27.38
N ALA A 139 96.91 -8.98 -26.36
CA ALA A 139 98.12 -9.75 -26.07
C ALA A 139 98.47 -10.74 -27.21
N ALA A 140 97.49 -11.48 -27.74
CA ALA A 140 97.67 -12.43 -28.83
C ALA A 140 98.15 -11.76 -30.14
N THR A 141 97.75 -10.51 -30.36
CA THR A 141 98.10 -9.71 -31.54
C THR A 141 99.28 -8.75 -31.30
N ALA A 142 100.00 -8.89 -30.18
CA ALA A 142 101.11 -8.03 -29.78
C ALA A 142 100.75 -6.52 -29.74
N GLY A 143 99.53 -6.22 -29.30
CA GLY A 143 98.98 -4.87 -29.13
C GLY A 143 98.40 -4.26 -30.40
N GLN A 144 98.35 -5.00 -31.52
CA GLN A 144 97.89 -4.48 -32.81
C GLN A 144 96.38 -4.34 -32.90
N VAL A 145 95.64 -5.20 -32.20
CA VAL A 145 94.18 -5.21 -32.18
C VAL A 145 93.70 -4.84 -30.79
N LYS A 146 92.70 -3.96 -30.73
CA LYS A 146 91.85 -3.72 -29.57
C LYS A 146 90.40 -3.77 -30.07
N ILE A 147 89.62 -4.74 -29.58
CA ILE A 147 88.18 -4.78 -29.85
C ILE A 147 87.48 -3.60 -29.18
N TYR A 148 86.28 -3.27 -29.64
CA TYR A 148 85.47 -2.23 -28.99
C TYR A 148 85.10 -2.64 -27.56
N LEU A 149 85.11 -1.68 -26.63
CA LEU A 149 84.44 -1.84 -25.33
C LEU A 149 83.06 -1.22 -25.45
N ALA A 150 82.02 -1.99 -25.18
CA ALA A 150 80.66 -1.46 -25.10
C ALA A 150 80.62 -0.26 -24.15
N GLY A 151 79.94 0.81 -24.57
CA GLY A 151 79.88 2.06 -23.83
C GLY A 151 81.14 2.95 -23.91
N ALA A 152 82.17 2.62 -24.70
CA ALA A 152 83.36 3.47 -24.84
C ALA A 152 83.16 4.71 -25.73
N LEU A 153 82.09 4.73 -26.52
CA LEU A 153 81.75 5.83 -27.42
C LEU A 153 80.33 6.32 -27.16
N ASN A 154 80.16 7.64 -27.17
CA ASN A 154 78.87 8.31 -27.24
C ASN A 154 78.23 8.07 -28.62
N VAL A 155 76.93 8.35 -28.74
CA VAL A 155 76.18 8.25 -30.01
C VAL A 155 76.81 9.08 -31.14
N ASP A 156 77.48 10.19 -30.80
CA ASP A 156 78.19 11.06 -31.76
C ASP A 156 79.61 10.58 -32.11
N GLY A 157 80.03 9.44 -31.56
CA GLY A 157 81.35 8.84 -31.77
C GLY A 157 82.47 9.44 -30.93
N THR A 158 82.17 10.34 -29.98
CA THR A 158 83.17 10.85 -29.02
C THR A 158 83.41 9.84 -27.90
N SER A 159 84.59 9.86 -27.28
CA SER A 159 84.94 8.96 -26.18
C SER A 159 84.15 9.28 -24.92
N THR A 160 83.64 8.25 -24.24
CA THR A 160 83.05 8.34 -22.89
C THR A 160 84.11 8.36 -21.80
N GLY A 161 85.37 8.08 -22.15
CA GLY A 161 86.46 7.92 -21.20
C GLY A 161 86.62 6.50 -20.65
N LEU A 162 85.66 5.60 -20.89
CA LEU A 162 85.63 4.23 -20.32
C LEU A 162 86.94 3.47 -20.54
N GLN A 163 87.45 3.41 -21.78
CA GLN A 163 88.70 2.71 -22.08
C GLN A 163 89.89 3.27 -21.28
N GLN A 164 90.01 4.60 -21.21
CA GLN A 164 91.10 5.25 -20.48
C GLN A 164 90.98 5.00 -18.98
N LEU A 165 89.75 5.01 -18.45
CA LEU A 165 89.46 4.76 -17.05
C LEU A 165 89.84 3.33 -16.66
N LEU A 166 89.38 2.34 -17.41
CA LEU A 166 89.66 0.93 -17.15
C LEU A 166 91.15 0.57 -17.34
N ASP A 167 91.80 1.10 -18.38
CA ASP A 167 93.25 0.90 -18.57
C ASP A 167 94.06 1.52 -17.40
N ALA A 168 93.63 2.68 -16.89
CA ALA A 168 94.29 3.33 -15.75
C ALA A 168 94.04 2.59 -14.43
N GLN A 169 92.80 2.16 -14.19
CA GLN A 169 92.42 1.39 -13.01
C GLN A 169 93.18 0.06 -12.96
N HIS A 170 93.15 -0.72 -14.04
CA HIS A 170 93.85 -1.99 -14.13
C HIS A 170 95.37 -1.85 -13.92
N ALA A 171 95.98 -0.81 -14.51
CA ALA A 171 97.40 -0.55 -14.32
C ALA A 171 97.74 -0.16 -12.87
N PHE A 172 96.85 0.60 -12.21
CA PHE A 172 96.98 0.95 -10.80
C PHE A 172 96.85 -0.29 -9.91
N ASP A 173 95.84 -1.12 -10.14
CA ASP A 173 95.57 -2.31 -9.35
C ASP A 173 96.71 -3.33 -9.43
N GLN A 174 97.26 -3.54 -10.62
CA GLN A 174 98.46 -4.34 -10.81
C GLN A 174 99.69 -3.77 -10.09
N ALA A 175 99.87 -2.45 -10.10
CA ALA A 175 101.02 -1.80 -9.48
C ALA A 175 100.97 -1.88 -7.94
N ASP A 176 99.77 -1.81 -7.38
CA ASP A 176 99.52 -1.86 -5.93
C ASP A 176 99.33 -3.29 -5.40
N GLY A 177 99.32 -4.30 -6.28
CA GLY A 177 99.37 -5.71 -5.91
C GLY A 177 98.02 -6.31 -5.56
N TYR A 178 96.93 -5.72 -6.06
CA TYR A 178 95.59 -6.29 -5.95
C TYR A 178 95.52 -7.65 -6.67
N SER A 179 94.75 -8.58 -6.10
CA SER A 179 94.47 -9.87 -6.72
C SER A 179 93.56 -9.71 -7.94
N PRO A 180 93.52 -10.70 -8.86
CA PRO A 180 92.63 -10.64 -10.02
C PRO A 180 91.15 -10.47 -9.66
N THR A 181 90.72 -10.95 -8.49
CA THR A 181 89.34 -10.76 -8.00
C THR A 181 89.10 -9.35 -7.51
N GLU A 182 90.07 -8.75 -6.80
CA GLU A 182 89.96 -7.37 -6.33
C GLU A 182 89.99 -6.38 -7.51
N ASP A 183 90.91 -6.58 -8.47
CA ASP A 183 90.99 -5.83 -9.74
C ASP A 183 89.66 -5.89 -10.50
N ARG A 184 89.08 -7.09 -10.65
CA ARG A 184 87.75 -7.26 -11.24
C ARG A 184 86.69 -6.38 -10.57
N ASN A 185 86.58 -6.44 -9.25
CA ASN A 185 85.53 -5.74 -8.52
C ASN A 185 85.68 -4.21 -8.63
N LEU A 186 86.91 -3.70 -8.55
CA LEU A 186 87.19 -2.27 -8.73
C LEU A 186 86.94 -1.80 -10.18
N MET A 187 87.24 -2.64 -11.18
CA MET A 187 86.95 -2.33 -12.58
C MET A 187 85.43 -2.29 -12.86
N ILE A 188 84.65 -3.19 -12.25
CA ILE A 188 83.18 -3.17 -12.33
C ILE A 188 82.64 -1.87 -11.73
N GLU A 189 83.13 -1.47 -10.55
CA GLU A 189 82.76 -0.20 -9.89
C GLU A 189 82.97 1.01 -10.83
N GLN A 190 84.13 1.08 -11.49
CA GLN A 190 84.44 2.16 -12.44
C GLN A 190 83.52 2.13 -13.67
N ALA A 191 83.22 0.93 -14.20
CA ALA A 191 82.33 0.77 -15.35
C ALA A 191 80.90 1.20 -15.03
N MET A 192 80.38 0.84 -13.85
CA MET A 192 79.06 1.24 -13.37
C MET A 192 78.89 2.77 -13.36
N GLY A 193 79.87 3.50 -12.82
CA GLY A 193 79.82 4.96 -12.74
C GLY A 193 79.76 5.64 -14.11
N VAL A 194 80.46 5.10 -15.12
CA VAL A 194 80.36 5.60 -16.51
C VAL A 194 79.00 5.27 -17.09
N TYR A 195 78.54 4.03 -16.95
CA TYR A 195 77.28 3.57 -17.52
C TYR A 195 76.07 4.31 -16.95
N ALA A 196 76.10 4.71 -15.69
CA ALA A 196 75.02 5.47 -15.04
C ALA A 196 74.56 6.68 -15.87
N LEU A 197 75.49 7.34 -16.58
CA LEU A 197 75.24 8.54 -17.36
C LEU A 197 75.04 8.28 -18.86
N LEU A 198 75.29 7.06 -19.34
CA LEU A 198 75.14 6.72 -20.76
C LEU A 198 73.67 6.56 -21.13
N PRO A 199 73.25 7.05 -22.32
CA PRO A 199 71.89 6.81 -22.80
C PRO A 199 71.67 5.31 -23.07
N GLY A 200 70.64 4.75 -22.44
CA GLY A 200 70.22 3.37 -22.57
C GLY A 200 69.62 3.06 -23.94
N SER A 201 69.79 1.81 -24.37
CA SER A 201 69.45 1.30 -25.71
C SER A 201 67.95 1.27 -26.02
N ALA A 202 67.08 1.12 -25.00
CA ALA A 202 65.65 0.92 -25.19
C ALA A 202 64.84 2.22 -25.34
N ASN A 203 65.14 3.26 -24.55
CA ASN A 203 64.28 4.45 -24.41
C ASN A 203 65.03 5.80 -24.49
N GLY A 204 66.36 5.80 -24.68
CA GLY A 204 67.19 7.01 -24.73
C GLY A 204 67.38 7.74 -23.38
N LEU A 205 66.83 7.19 -22.29
CA LEU A 205 67.09 7.63 -20.92
C LEU A 205 68.47 7.12 -20.46
N PRO A 206 69.19 7.83 -19.58
CA PRO A 206 70.40 7.30 -18.96
C PRO A 206 70.16 5.91 -18.32
N TYR A 207 71.14 5.01 -18.34
CA TYR A 207 70.97 3.66 -17.78
C TYR A 207 70.55 3.65 -16.31
N TYR A 208 71.01 4.63 -15.53
CA TYR A 208 70.54 4.81 -14.15
C TYR A 208 69.01 4.91 -14.09
N ASN A 209 68.45 5.84 -14.87
CA ASN A 209 67.00 6.04 -14.92
C ASN A 209 66.26 4.90 -15.58
N TYR A 210 66.86 4.25 -16.59
CA TYR A 210 66.30 3.08 -17.22
C TYR A 210 66.13 1.95 -16.21
N TYR A 211 67.17 1.64 -15.44
CA TYR A 211 67.16 0.54 -14.49
C TYR A 211 66.33 0.83 -13.24
N GLY A 212 66.38 2.06 -12.72
CA GLY A 212 65.63 2.42 -11.52
C GLY A 212 64.11 2.28 -11.64
N GLN A 213 63.55 2.31 -12.85
CA GLN A 213 62.10 2.14 -13.08
C GLN A 213 61.70 0.70 -13.46
N VAL A 214 62.64 -0.23 -13.69
CA VAL A 214 62.33 -1.56 -14.27
C VAL A 214 61.44 -2.38 -13.35
N ASN A 215 61.61 -2.28 -12.03
CA ASN A 215 60.82 -3.02 -11.06
C ASN A 215 59.65 -2.21 -10.48
N GLY A 216 59.27 -1.10 -11.14
CA GLY A 216 58.11 -0.28 -10.75
C GLY A 216 58.37 0.68 -9.59
N ALA A 217 59.62 0.82 -9.12
CA ALA A 217 59.99 1.80 -8.13
C ALA A 217 59.73 3.23 -8.63
N GLN A 218 59.25 4.09 -7.72
CA GLN A 218 58.98 5.48 -8.07
C GLN A 218 60.28 6.29 -8.15
N ALA A 219 60.46 6.98 -9.27
CA ALA A 219 61.59 7.89 -9.44
C ALA A 219 61.54 9.01 -8.39
N PRO A 220 62.65 9.30 -7.68
CA PRO A 220 62.70 10.44 -6.76
C PRO A 220 62.44 11.74 -7.53
N ALA A 221 61.92 12.76 -6.85
CA ALA A 221 61.62 14.05 -7.48
C ALA A 221 62.87 14.70 -8.12
N GLN A 222 64.05 14.34 -7.61
CA GLN A 222 65.38 14.76 -8.04
C GLN A 222 65.92 13.95 -9.24
N ALA A 223 65.31 12.81 -9.57
CA ALA A 223 65.76 11.87 -10.61
C ALA A 223 65.95 12.43 -12.03
N PRO A 224 65.26 13.49 -12.50
CA PRO A 224 65.38 13.91 -13.90
C PRO A 224 66.76 14.45 -14.30
N GLU A 225 67.66 14.75 -13.36
CA GLU A 225 68.94 15.39 -13.68
C GLU A 225 70.12 14.86 -12.84
N LEU A 226 70.54 13.62 -13.11
CA LEU A 226 71.73 13.02 -12.52
C LEU A 226 73.02 13.58 -13.16
N ALA A 227 73.94 14.10 -12.35
CA ALA A 227 75.23 14.61 -12.82
C ALA A 227 76.36 13.59 -12.66
N ASN A 228 76.32 12.77 -11.61
CA ASN A 228 77.30 11.72 -11.35
C ASN A 228 76.76 10.68 -10.36
N VAL A 229 77.25 9.45 -10.45
CA VAL A 229 77.06 8.41 -9.43
C VAL A 229 78.41 7.81 -9.09
N THR A 230 78.66 7.61 -7.80
CA THR A 230 79.85 6.88 -7.33
C THR A 230 79.44 5.76 -6.42
N PHE A 231 79.95 4.57 -6.71
CA PHE A 231 79.87 3.39 -5.85
C PHE A 231 81.18 3.29 -5.07
N THR A 232 81.17 2.69 -3.90
CA THR A 232 82.39 2.53 -3.08
C THR A 232 82.45 1.14 -2.48
N ASP A 233 83.45 0.36 -2.89
CA ASP A 233 83.85 -0.91 -2.28
C ASP A 233 85.27 -0.78 -1.71
N PRO A 234 85.41 -0.29 -0.46
CA PRO A 234 86.72 0.05 0.11
C PRO A 234 87.62 -1.17 0.35
N MET A 235 87.07 -2.38 0.26
CA MET A 235 87.78 -3.63 0.49
C MET A 235 87.95 -4.45 -0.80
N ALA A 236 87.50 -3.94 -1.96
CA ALA A 236 87.50 -4.63 -3.24
C ALA A 236 86.88 -6.05 -3.19
N THR A 237 85.86 -6.23 -2.36
CA THR A 237 85.19 -7.53 -2.11
C THR A 237 84.05 -7.85 -3.07
N GLY A 238 83.63 -6.89 -3.89
CA GLY A 238 82.39 -6.91 -4.67
C GLY A 238 81.18 -6.45 -3.86
N ASN A 239 81.38 -5.96 -2.63
CA ASN A 239 80.30 -5.44 -1.79
C ASN A 239 80.43 -3.94 -1.62
N PHE A 240 79.45 -3.19 -2.09
CA PHE A 240 79.39 -1.75 -1.90
C PHE A 240 79.05 -1.43 -0.45
N THR A 241 79.76 -0.46 0.11
CA THR A 241 79.42 0.16 1.39
C THR A 241 78.64 1.45 1.19
N THR A 242 78.76 2.07 0.02
CA THR A 242 78.12 3.35 -0.27
C THR A 242 77.77 3.47 -1.75
N GLU A 243 76.59 4.00 -2.02
CA GLU A 243 76.22 4.62 -3.29
C GLU A 243 76.00 6.12 -3.03
N LYS A 244 76.52 6.95 -3.93
CA LYS A 244 76.36 8.41 -3.83
C LYS A 244 76.01 9.00 -5.17
N GLU A 245 74.83 9.59 -5.23
CA GLU A 245 74.29 10.34 -6.35
C GLU A 245 74.59 11.83 -6.17
N VAL A 246 74.94 12.48 -7.26
CA VAL A 246 75.06 13.94 -7.35
C VAL A 246 74.13 14.40 -8.45
N PHE A 247 73.16 15.24 -8.08
CA PHE A 247 72.21 15.83 -9.03
C PHE A 247 72.78 17.13 -9.61
N THR A 248 72.31 17.54 -10.79
CA THR A 248 72.68 18.82 -11.44
C THR A 248 72.32 20.04 -10.59
N SER A 249 71.34 19.91 -9.68
CA SER A 249 70.98 20.90 -8.67
C SER A 249 72.11 21.15 -7.67
N GLY A 250 73.07 20.21 -7.55
CA GLY A 250 74.09 20.19 -6.53
C GLY A 250 73.67 19.44 -5.27
N GLU A 251 72.42 19.00 -5.16
CA GLU A 251 71.98 18.08 -4.11
C GLU A 251 72.71 16.75 -4.24
N THR A 252 72.91 16.08 -3.10
CA THR A 252 73.55 14.77 -3.06
C THR A 252 72.72 13.82 -2.23
N GLU A 253 72.44 12.66 -2.80
CA GLU A 253 71.92 11.51 -2.06
C GLU A 253 73.08 10.57 -1.73
N THR A 254 73.00 9.91 -0.58
CA THR A 254 74.02 8.97 -0.15
C THR A 254 73.35 7.83 0.59
N GLN A 255 73.45 6.65 0.03
CA GLN A 255 72.95 5.41 0.60
C GLN A 255 74.13 4.62 1.17
N ASN A 256 73.95 4.07 2.37
CA ASN A 256 74.98 3.30 3.08
C ASN A 256 74.52 1.86 3.27
N PHE A 257 75.37 0.92 2.91
CA PHE A 257 75.11 -0.51 2.98
C PHE A 257 76.02 -1.19 4.00
N SER A 258 75.49 -2.24 4.64
CA SER A 258 76.25 -3.11 5.53
C SER A 258 76.01 -4.56 5.12
N ASN A 259 77.07 -5.22 4.63
CA ASN A 259 76.99 -6.58 4.07
C ASN A 259 75.93 -6.74 2.96
N GLY A 260 75.74 -5.69 2.15
CA GLY A 260 74.77 -5.65 1.08
C GLY A 260 73.36 -5.22 1.46
N VAL A 261 73.09 -5.01 2.75
CA VAL A 261 71.78 -4.54 3.21
C VAL A 261 71.82 -3.02 3.44
N ILE A 262 70.84 -2.27 2.92
CA ILE A 262 70.75 -0.83 3.17
C ILE A 262 70.57 -0.55 4.68
N SER A 263 71.36 0.38 5.19
CA SER A 263 71.39 0.76 6.60
C SER A 263 70.89 2.19 6.83
N SER A 264 71.13 3.09 5.88
CA SER A 264 70.62 4.45 5.89
C SER A 264 70.73 5.10 4.50
N SER A 265 69.90 6.10 4.25
CA SER A 265 70.10 7.06 3.16
C SER A 265 69.94 8.50 3.67
N SER A 266 70.61 9.45 3.03
CA SER A 266 70.46 10.87 3.35
C SER A 266 70.51 11.72 2.09
N LEU A 267 69.48 12.54 1.90
CA LEU A 267 69.48 13.60 0.89
C LEU A 267 69.98 14.89 1.54
N SER A 268 70.99 15.51 0.94
CA SER A 268 71.57 16.77 1.40
C SER A 268 71.53 17.84 0.31
N ASP A 269 71.38 19.10 0.72
CA ASP A 269 71.48 20.24 -0.17
C ASP A 269 72.91 20.44 -0.69
N GLN A 270 73.06 21.36 -1.64
CA GLN A 270 74.36 21.77 -2.23
C GLN A 270 75.41 22.29 -1.22
N PHE A 271 75.02 22.56 0.03
CA PHE A 271 75.90 23.01 1.11
C PHE A 271 76.21 21.90 2.13
N GLY A 272 75.63 20.71 1.96
CA GLY A 272 75.78 19.55 2.84
C GLY A 272 74.83 19.54 4.04
N ASN A 273 73.78 20.37 4.05
CA ASN A 273 72.74 20.28 5.06
C ASN A 273 71.75 19.16 4.69
N VAL A 274 71.41 18.31 5.66
CA VAL A 274 70.45 17.22 5.45
C VAL A 274 69.05 17.79 5.21
N ILE A 275 68.40 17.34 4.15
CA ILE A 275 67.01 17.64 3.79
C ILE A 275 66.09 16.55 4.33
N SER A 276 66.48 15.29 4.16
CA SER A 276 65.81 14.11 4.68
C SER A 276 66.80 12.98 4.96
N GLN A 277 66.42 12.08 5.86
CA GLN A 277 67.21 10.90 6.20
C GLN A 277 66.30 9.70 6.42
N THR A 278 66.66 8.55 5.85
CA THR A 278 66.01 7.27 6.13
C THR A 278 66.95 6.38 6.93
N VAL A 279 66.45 5.75 7.99
CA VAL A 279 67.22 4.84 8.86
C VAL A 279 66.53 3.48 8.91
N TYR A 280 67.30 2.42 8.65
CA TYR A 280 66.78 1.07 8.52
C TYR A 280 66.99 0.22 9.77
N SER A 281 66.00 -0.61 10.09
CA SER A 281 66.09 -1.65 11.12
C SER A 281 65.60 -2.98 10.55
N HIS A 282 66.46 -4.00 10.58
CA HIS A 282 66.24 -5.28 9.92
C HIS A 282 65.93 -6.41 10.91
N GLY A 283 64.93 -7.22 10.58
CA GLY A 283 64.56 -8.45 11.25
C GLY A 283 65.35 -9.66 10.73
N ALA A 284 65.40 -10.73 11.52
CA ALA A 284 66.09 -11.97 11.14
C ALA A 284 65.34 -12.79 10.07
N ASP A 285 64.07 -12.47 9.83
CA ASP A 285 63.16 -13.11 8.87
C ASP A 285 63.11 -12.39 7.51
N GLY A 286 63.88 -11.32 7.33
CA GLY A 286 63.89 -10.49 6.13
C GLY A 286 62.90 -9.32 6.16
N SER A 287 62.10 -9.17 7.21
CA SER A 287 61.32 -7.94 7.44
C SER A 287 62.23 -6.75 7.79
N TYR A 288 61.80 -5.53 7.50
CA TYR A 288 62.53 -4.33 7.90
C TYR A 288 61.63 -3.11 8.04
N ILE A 289 62.14 -2.11 8.74
CA ILE A 289 61.48 -0.82 8.96
C ILE A 289 62.36 0.30 8.43
N ALA A 290 61.81 1.15 7.58
CA ALA A 290 62.42 2.39 7.11
C ALA A 290 61.83 3.58 7.88
N ASN A 291 62.60 4.18 8.79
CA ASN A 291 62.17 5.39 9.49
C ASN A 291 62.66 6.64 8.75
N ILE A 292 61.74 7.51 8.34
CA ILE A 292 62.02 8.69 7.52
C ILE A 292 61.96 9.93 8.40
N TYR A 293 63.04 10.70 8.39
CA TYR A 293 63.21 11.92 9.17
C TYR A 293 63.35 13.14 8.25
N ASP A 294 62.82 14.27 8.70
CA ASP A 294 63.11 15.57 8.10
C ASP A 294 64.54 16.05 8.44
N GLY A 295 65.01 17.09 7.75
CA GLY A 295 66.33 17.69 7.97
C GLY A 295 66.55 18.30 9.38
N THR A 296 65.52 18.37 10.21
CA THR A 296 65.62 18.79 11.62
C THR A 296 65.62 17.61 12.60
N GLY A 297 65.45 16.38 12.11
CA GLY A 297 65.48 15.14 12.88
C GLY A 297 64.12 14.69 13.41
N ASN A 298 62.99 15.25 12.94
CA ASN A 298 61.66 14.74 13.32
C ASN A 298 61.25 13.58 12.41
N LEU A 299 60.65 12.54 12.99
CA LEU A 299 60.08 11.43 12.23
C LEU A 299 58.84 11.92 11.46
N THR A 300 58.86 11.79 10.14
CA THR A 300 57.78 12.20 9.23
C THR A 300 57.12 11.02 8.53
N GLY A 301 57.79 9.87 8.49
CA GLY A 301 57.24 8.63 7.96
C GLY A 301 57.88 7.39 8.55
N GLN A 302 57.19 6.27 8.45
CA GLN A 302 57.70 4.96 8.82
C GLN A 302 57.07 3.89 7.93
N ASP A 303 57.90 3.18 7.17
CA ASP A 303 57.42 2.10 6.31
C ASP A 303 57.84 0.76 6.92
N GLN A 304 56.87 -0.12 7.14
CA GLN A 304 57.07 -1.44 7.74
C GLN A 304 56.89 -2.52 6.67
N PHE A 305 58.00 -3.13 6.23
CA PHE A 305 58.02 -4.17 5.23
C PHE A 305 58.08 -5.54 5.90
N HIS A 306 57.10 -6.39 5.58
CA HIS A 306 57.01 -7.74 6.13
C HIS A 306 57.72 -8.76 5.24
N SER A 307 58.12 -9.90 5.82
CA SER A 307 58.83 -10.96 5.10
C SER A 307 58.00 -11.62 3.98
N ASP A 308 56.69 -11.42 3.95
CA ASP A 308 55.80 -11.90 2.89
C ASP A 308 55.65 -10.90 1.72
N GLY A 309 56.29 -9.73 1.80
CA GLY A 309 56.24 -8.67 0.80
C GLY A 309 55.17 -7.61 1.06
N SER A 310 54.30 -7.76 2.07
CA SER A 310 53.31 -6.74 2.43
C SER A 310 53.94 -5.57 3.17
N GLU A 311 53.26 -4.42 3.14
CA GLU A 311 53.78 -3.16 3.70
C GLU A 311 52.70 -2.42 4.49
N VAL A 312 53.12 -1.75 5.56
CA VAL A 312 52.32 -0.69 6.20
C VAL A 312 53.14 0.60 6.20
N ALA A 313 52.71 1.59 5.43
CA ALA A 313 53.34 2.90 5.30
C ALA A 313 52.63 3.92 6.20
N TYR A 314 53.35 4.50 7.15
CA TYR A 314 52.83 5.53 8.05
C TYR A 314 53.32 6.91 7.62
N GLN A 315 52.39 7.87 7.50
CA GLN A 315 52.70 9.28 7.34
C GLN A 315 52.38 10.05 8.63
N LEU A 316 53.39 10.66 9.24
CA LEU A 316 53.25 11.44 10.47
C LEU A 316 53.19 12.94 10.13
N LEU A 317 52.09 13.59 10.47
CA LEU A 317 51.86 15.00 10.17
C LEU A 317 52.28 15.89 11.34
N GLY A 318 52.74 17.11 11.05
CA GLY A 318 53.25 18.05 12.06
C GLY A 318 52.22 18.55 13.09
N ASN A 319 50.93 18.29 12.87
CA ASN A 319 49.84 18.56 13.81
C ASN A 319 49.59 17.39 14.80
N GLY A 320 50.34 16.29 14.69
CA GLY A 320 50.23 15.09 15.52
C GLY A 320 49.27 14.02 14.98
N THR A 321 48.55 14.26 13.88
CA THR A 321 47.74 13.22 13.22
C THR A 321 48.64 12.31 12.39
N GLN A 322 48.17 11.10 12.11
CA GLN A 322 48.90 10.12 11.29
C GLN A 322 47.95 9.45 10.30
N ASN A 323 48.48 9.02 9.16
CA ASN A 323 47.81 8.16 8.19
C ASN A 323 48.58 6.84 8.09
N ALA A 324 47.89 5.74 7.83
CA ALA A 324 48.50 4.46 7.52
C ALA A 324 47.91 3.92 6.21
N THR A 325 48.76 3.50 5.30
CA THR A 325 48.36 2.80 4.07
C THR A 325 48.92 1.38 4.11
N VAL A 326 48.07 0.39 3.87
CA VAL A 326 48.44 -1.04 3.89
C VAL A 326 48.46 -1.58 2.47
N TYR A 327 49.59 -2.13 2.05
CA TYR A 327 49.77 -2.79 0.77
C TYR A 327 49.89 -4.31 0.95
N ASN A 328 49.25 -5.05 0.05
CA ASN A 328 49.47 -6.49 -0.04
C ASN A 328 50.86 -6.82 -0.65
N ALA A 329 51.21 -8.10 -0.68
CA ALA A 329 52.47 -8.58 -1.25
C ALA A 329 52.68 -8.29 -2.76
N ALA A 330 51.64 -7.87 -3.47
CA ALA A 330 51.70 -7.44 -4.87
C ALA A 330 51.82 -5.91 -5.01
N GLY A 331 51.97 -5.17 -3.90
CA GLY A 331 52.06 -3.71 -3.86
C GLY A 331 50.72 -3.00 -4.05
N GLN A 332 49.59 -3.69 -3.89
CA GLN A 332 48.25 -3.11 -4.06
C GLN A 332 47.69 -2.64 -2.72
N GLU A 333 47.15 -1.43 -2.68
CA GLU A 333 46.50 -0.87 -1.50
C GLU A 333 45.26 -1.68 -1.10
N THR A 334 45.15 -1.98 0.19
CA THR A 334 44.09 -2.81 0.79
C THR A 334 43.38 -2.12 1.94
N GLU A 335 44.04 -1.20 2.64
CA GLU A 335 43.48 -0.43 3.74
C GLU A 335 44.13 0.96 3.78
N TYR A 336 43.32 1.98 4.08
CA TYR A 336 43.76 3.33 4.39
C TYR A 336 43.10 3.79 5.69
N ALA A 337 43.91 4.09 6.70
CA ALA A 337 43.42 4.53 8.00
C ALA A 337 43.95 5.92 8.35
N THR A 338 43.09 6.75 8.95
CA THR A 338 43.51 8.03 9.55
C THR A 338 43.37 7.96 11.06
N PHE A 339 44.24 8.67 11.77
CA PHE A 339 44.22 8.71 13.23
C PHE A 339 44.34 10.14 13.74
N GLY A 340 43.59 10.43 14.80
CA GLY A 340 43.67 11.68 15.53
C GLY A 340 44.99 11.85 16.29
N ALA A 341 45.22 13.06 16.82
CA ALA A 341 46.45 13.37 17.56
C ALA A 341 46.66 12.58 18.87
N ASN A 342 45.64 11.86 19.33
CA ASN A 342 45.70 10.93 20.46
C ASN A 342 46.05 9.49 20.04
N GLY A 343 46.24 9.23 18.75
CA GLY A 343 46.48 7.91 18.17
C GLY A 343 45.22 7.06 17.98
N ALA A 344 44.02 7.58 18.24
CA ALA A 344 42.77 6.87 17.97
C ALA A 344 42.44 6.93 16.47
N LYS A 345 42.01 5.79 15.89
CA LYS A 345 41.54 5.72 14.50
C LYS A 345 40.30 6.61 14.35
N THR A 346 40.26 7.45 13.32
CA THR A 346 39.15 8.35 12.98
C THR A 346 38.43 7.92 11.71
N GLN A 347 39.14 7.25 10.81
CA GLN A 347 38.58 6.66 9.60
C GLN A 347 39.36 5.39 9.24
N ASP A 348 38.68 4.42 8.67
CA ASP A 348 39.25 3.20 8.10
C ASP A 348 38.59 2.89 6.77
N THR A 349 39.35 2.76 5.68
CA THR A 349 38.81 2.46 4.36
C THR A 349 39.45 1.20 3.81
N PHE A 350 38.65 0.20 3.45
CA PHE A 350 39.11 -1.07 2.89
C PHE A 350 38.91 -1.10 1.38
N TYR A 351 39.91 -1.59 0.66
CA TYR A 351 39.92 -1.63 -0.81
C TYR A 351 39.94 -3.06 -1.35
N ASP A 352 39.20 -3.27 -2.44
CA ASP A 352 39.41 -4.44 -3.29
C ASP A 352 40.74 -4.26 -4.05
N ALA A 353 41.74 -5.08 -3.69
CA ALA A 353 43.09 -4.99 -4.24
C ALA A 353 43.17 -5.11 -5.77
N THR A 354 42.19 -5.76 -6.41
CA THR A 354 42.19 -5.97 -7.87
C THR A 354 41.70 -4.72 -8.61
N THR A 355 40.70 -4.04 -8.05
CA THR A 355 40.02 -2.91 -8.70
C THR A 355 40.42 -1.54 -8.14
N GLY A 356 41.03 -1.51 -6.95
CA GLY A 356 41.35 -0.28 -6.20
C GLY A 356 40.09 0.46 -5.70
N ARG A 357 38.93 -0.19 -5.70
CA ARG A 357 37.67 0.42 -5.23
C ARG A 357 37.48 0.17 -3.74
N ALA A 358 37.03 1.19 -3.02
CA ALA A 358 36.60 1.03 -1.63
C ALA A 358 35.43 0.03 -1.56
N THR A 359 35.48 -0.83 -0.56
CA THR A 359 34.47 -1.86 -0.24
C THR A 359 33.79 -1.57 1.08
N GLU A 360 34.49 -0.91 1.99
CA GLU A 360 34.00 -0.49 3.29
C GLU A 360 34.73 0.78 3.73
N GLN A 361 34.04 1.69 4.39
CA GLN A 361 34.61 2.86 5.06
C GLN A 361 33.96 3.05 6.42
N ASP A 362 34.74 2.96 7.48
CA ASP A 362 34.32 3.24 8.84
C ASP A 362 34.71 4.65 9.25
N GLU A 363 33.78 5.40 9.83
CA GLU A 363 34.01 6.69 10.45
C GLU A 363 33.80 6.59 11.97
N TYR A 364 34.82 6.94 12.75
CA TYR A 364 34.81 6.81 14.21
C TYR A 364 34.67 8.17 14.89
N SER A 365 33.69 8.28 15.76
CA SER A 365 33.47 9.46 16.60
C SER A 365 34.30 9.40 17.89
N ALA A 366 34.57 10.57 18.45
CA ALA A 366 35.36 10.69 19.67
C ALA A 366 34.72 10.05 20.92
N ASP A 367 33.40 9.80 20.90
CA ASP A 367 32.66 9.11 21.97
C ASP A 367 32.67 7.59 21.83
N GLY A 368 33.25 7.05 20.75
CA GLY A 368 33.31 5.63 20.43
C GLY A 368 32.17 5.12 19.54
N SER A 369 31.20 5.96 19.17
CA SER A 369 30.23 5.62 18.12
C SER A 369 30.90 5.57 16.74
N ALA A 370 30.30 4.84 15.81
CA ALA A 370 30.86 4.68 14.47
C ALA A 370 29.77 4.58 13.41
N VAL A 371 30.13 4.90 12.17
CA VAL A 371 29.30 4.66 10.98
C VAL A 371 30.12 3.83 9.99
N ALA A 372 29.62 2.65 9.63
CA ALA A 372 30.22 1.80 8.61
C ALA A 372 29.48 1.97 7.28
N HIS A 373 30.19 2.41 6.25
CA HIS A 373 29.70 2.53 4.88
C HIS A 373 30.14 1.34 4.06
N LEU A 374 29.22 0.48 3.64
CA LEU A 374 29.51 -0.69 2.80
C LEU A 374 29.20 -0.36 1.34
N PHE A 375 30.17 -0.57 0.45
CA PHE A 375 30.07 -0.29 -0.98
C PHE A 375 29.98 -1.59 -1.78
N ASN A 376 28.79 -1.91 -2.30
CA ASN A 376 28.56 -3.15 -3.02
C ASN A 376 29.02 -3.07 -4.48
N THR A 377 29.41 -4.22 -5.04
CA THR A 377 29.89 -4.30 -6.42
C THR A 377 28.84 -3.90 -7.47
N ASP A 378 27.56 -4.02 -7.15
CA ASP A 378 26.44 -3.63 -8.02
C ASP A 378 26.13 -2.12 -7.99
N GLY A 379 26.83 -1.35 -7.15
CA GLY A 379 26.68 0.09 -6.98
C GLY A 379 25.68 0.51 -5.89
N THR A 380 25.05 -0.45 -5.19
CA THR A 380 24.29 -0.15 -3.97
C THR A 380 25.22 0.11 -2.78
N GLN A 381 24.72 0.74 -1.74
CA GLN A 381 25.48 1.01 -0.52
C GLN A 381 24.62 0.85 0.73
N ASN A 382 25.25 0.53 1.86
CA ASN A 382 24.62 0.57 3.18
C ASN A 382 25.40 1.52 4.10
N ALA A 383 24.70 2.17 5.03
CA ALA A 383 25.29 2.90 6.14
C ALA A 383 24.75 2.31 7.45
N ILE A 384 25.64 1.76 8.28
CA ILE A 384 25.29 1.11 9.54
C ILE A 384 25.82 1.97 10.69
N VAL A 385 24.94 2.43 11.55
CA VAL A 385 25.29 3.29 12.69
C VAL A 385 25.40 2.46 13.95
N PHE A 386 26.54 2.58 14.64
CA PHE A 386 26.82 1.95 15.92
C PHE A 386 26.91 2.99 17.02
N ASN A 387 26.30 2.71 18.16
CA ASN A 387 26.49 3.52 19.36
C ASN A 387 27.87 3.28 20.00
N ALA A 388 28.19 4.07 21.04
CA ALA A 388 29.46 3.96 21.76
C ALA A 388 29.73 2.61 22.47
N ALA A 389 28.71 1.75 22.62
CA ALA A 389 28.85 0.39 23.14
C ALA A 389 29.07 -0.66 22.04
N GLY A 390 29.05 -0.24 20.76
CA GLY A 390 29.19 -1.10 19.59
C GLY A 390 27.89 -1.80 19.17
N HIS A 391 26.72 -1.34 19.62
CA HIS A 391 25.44 -1.88 19.16
C HIS A 391 24.90 -1.07 17.97
N GLU A 392 24.43 -1.79 16.95
CA GLU A 392 23.71 -1.21 15.80
C GLU A 392 22.44 -0.50 16.28
N THR A 393 22.23 0.72 15.80
CA THR A 393 21.05 1.55 16.09
C THR A 393 20.26 1.87 14.83
N GLU A 394 20.90 1.87 13.66
CA GLU A 394 20.32 2.23 12.38
C GLU A 394 21.06 1.51 11.25
N ASN A 395 20.32 1.10 10.21
CA ASN A 395 20.86 0.53 8.98
C ASN A 395 20.09 1.04 7.77
N ALA A 396 20.72 1.95 7.05
CA ALA A 396 20.17 2.61 5.88
C ALA A 396 20.75 1.99 4.59
N SER A 397 19.88 1.50 3.72
CA SER A 397 20.25 0.96 2.39
C SER A 397 19.90 1.94 1.29
N PHE A 398 20.81 2.12 0.34
CA PHE A 398 20.65 3.02 -0.79
C PHE A 398 20.81 2.29 -2.12
N GLY A 399 19.97 2.67 -3.09
CA GLY A 399 20.03 2.19 -4.46
C GLY A 399 21.24 2.73 -5.22
N THR A 400 21.43 2.25 -6.46
CA THR A 400 22.54 2.64 -7.35
C THR A 400 22.56 4.12 -7.76
N ASN A 401 21.47 4.84 -7.53
CA ASN A 401 21.33 6.29 -7.73
C ASN A 401 21.61 7.10 -6.44
N GLY A 402 22.01 6.45 -5.36
CA GLY A 402 22.23 7.06 -4.04
C GLY A 402 20.96 7.45 -3.29
N GLN A 403 19.77 7.06 -3.76
CA GLN A 403 18.52 7.28 -3.04
C GLN A 403 18.32 6.22 -1.96
N LEU A 404 17.82 6.62 -0.80
CA LEU A 404 17.43 5.72 0.28
C LEU A 404 16.30 4.80 -0.21
N THR A 405 16.45 3.50 -0.02
CA THR A 405 15.46 2.47 -0.39
C THR A 405 14.86 1.78 0.82
N GLN A 406 15.63 1.71 1.90
CA GLN A 406 15.20 1.13 3.16
C GLN A 406 15.98 1.77 4.30
N ASP A 407 15.32 1.96 5.44
CA ASP A 407 15.94 2.41 6.69
C ASP A 407 15.39 1.60 7.85
N THR A 408 16.26 1.10 8.72
CA THR A 408 15.90 0.17 9.79
C THR A 408 16.48 0.62 11.11
N TYR A 409 15.64 0.79 12.13
CA TYR A 409 16.03 1.25 13.44
C TYR A 409 15.98 0.12 14.47
N TYR A 410 16.93 0.14 15.41
CA TYR A 410 17.07 -0.88 16.44
C TYR A 410 17.10 -0.27 17.84
N ASP A 411 16.47 -0.97 18.78
CA ASP A 411 16.63 -0.70 20.20
C ASP A 411 18.04 -1.13 20.64
N ALA A 412 18.87 -0.14 20.97
CA ALA A 412 20.26 -0.32 21.39
C ALA A 412 20.46 -1.26 22.60
N SER A 413 19.43 -1.51 23.42
CA SER A 413 19.53 -2.33 24.63
C SER A 413 19.20 -3.80 24.39
N THR A 414 18.36 -4.08 23.39
CA THR A 414 17.86 -5.42 23.07
C THR A 414 18.31 -5.94 21.71
N GLY A 415 18.80 -5.07 20.82
CA GLY A 415 19.08 -5.38 19.42
C GLY A 415 17.83 -5.65 18.58
N ARG A 416 16.64 -5.34 19.11
CA ARG A 416 15.37 -5.60 18.43
C ARG A 416 15.05 -4.46 17.47
N MET A 417 14.63 -4.78 16.26
CA MET A 417 14.06 -3.82 15.31
C MET A 417 12.85 -3.11 15.94
N THR A 418 12.82 -1.79 15.85
CA THR A 418 11.72 -0.93 16.33
C THR A 418 10.95 -0.30 15.19
N GLU A 419 11.60 -0.07 14.06
CA GLU A 419 11.03 0.58 12.89
C GLU A 419 11.76 0.12 11.62
N GLN A 420 11.02 -0.02 10.53
CA GLN A 420 11.57 -0.26 9.20
C GLN A 420 10.77 0.53 8.16
N ASP A 421 11.45 1.46 7.50
CA ASP A 421 10.87 2.25 6.42
C ASP A 421 11.33 1.70 5.07
N ASN A 422 10.38 1.48 4.15
CA ASN A 422 10.66 1.09 2.78
C ASN A 422 10.26 2.23 1.85
N TYR A 423 11.19 2.70 1.01
CA TYR A 423 11.00 3.85 0.13
C TYR A 423 10.90 3.41 -1.34
N ASN A 424 9.86 3.88 -2.01
CA ASN A 424 9.68 3.70 -3.45
C ASN A 424 10.38 4.79 -4.25
N ALA A 425 10.68 4.49 -5.51
CA ALA A 425 11.37 5.43 -6.40
C ALA A 425 10.59 6.72 -6.70
N ASP A 426 9.27 6.74 -6.50
CA ASP A 426 8.42 7.91 -6.67
C ASP A 426 8.35 8.80 -5.42
N GLY A 427 8.98 8.40 -4.32
CA GLY A 427 8.98 9.09 -3.03
C GLY A 427 7.90 8.62 -2.06
N SER A 428 6.99 7.72 -2.47
CA SER A 428 6.07 7.06 -1.52
C SER A 428 6.84 6.11 -0.60
N ALA A 429 6.30 5.86 0.59
CA ALA A 429 6.98 5.04 1.59
C ALA A 429 5.99 4.22 2.44
N ILE A 430 6.49 3.15 3.04
CA ILE A 430 5.75 2.36 4.04
C ILE A 430 6.64 2.25 5.28
N ALA A 431 6.15 2.76 6.41
CA ALA A 431 6.80 2.64 7.72
C ALA A 431 6.18 1.48 8.51
N HIS A 432 7.01 0.53 8.90
CA HIS A 432 6.62 -0.59 9.78
C HIS A 432 7.10 -0.31 11.20
N LEU A 433 6.19 -0.10 12.14
CA LEU A 433 6.52 0.13 13.55
C LEU A 433 6.33 -1.17 14.33
N PHE A 434 7.34 -1.59 15.08
CA PHE A 434 7.34 -2.82 15.88
C PHE A 434 7.27 -2.45 17.37
N ASN A 435 6.10 -2.61 17.98
CA ASN A 435 5.89 -2.22 19.38
C ASN A 435 6.50 -3.26 20.35
N ALA A 436 6.86 -2.81 21.55
CA ALA A 436 7.50 -3.66 22.56
C ALA A 436 6.58 -4.77 23.11
N ASP A 437 5.26 -4.61 22.99
CA ASP A 437 4.26 -5.60 23.39
C ASP A 437 3.99 -6.67 22.32
N GLY A 438 4.66 -6.58 21.16
CA GLY A 438 4.54 -7.50 20.03
C GLY A 438 3.50 -7.12 18.99
N THR A 439 2.75 -6.02 19.20
CA THR A 439 1.88 -5.44 18.16
C THR A 439 2.70 -4.69 17.10
N GLN A 440 2.10 -4.44 15.94
CA GLN A 440 2.77 -3.78 14.82
C GLN A 440 1.84 -2.80 14.12
N ASN A 441 2.40 -1.76 13.51
CA ASN A 441 1.67 -0.85 12.63
C ASN A 441 2.38 -0.79 11.27
N ALA A 442 1.60 -0.64 10.20
CA ALA A 442 2.10 -0.31 8.87
C ALA A 442 1.44 0.99 8.41
N ILE A 443 2.23 2.03 8.18
CA ILE A 443 1.76 3.36 7.79
C ILE A 443 2.24 3.65 6.38
N VAL A 444 1.29 3.91 5.46
CA VAL A 444 1.57 4.17 4.05
C VAL A 444 1.54 5.67 3.80
N PHE A 445 2.59 6.18 3.15
CA PHE A 445 2.73 7.56 2.74
C PHE A 445 2.74 7.68 1.22
N ASN A 446 2.05 8.69 0.68
CA ASN A 446 2.17 9.04 -0.72
C ASN A 446 3.50 9.76 -1.03
N ALA A 447 3.76 10.04 -2.31
CA ALA A 447 4.96 10.74 -2.77
C ALA A 447 5.15 12.17 -2.22
N ALA A 448 4.12 12.80 -1.65
CA ALA A 448 4.22 14.10 -0.99
C ALA A 448 4.49 13.98 0.53
N GLY A 449 4.59 12.76 1.07
CA GLY A 449 4.78 12.49 2.49
C GLY A 449 3.50 12.56 3.32
N HIS A 450 2.31 12.48 2.71
CA HIS A 450 1.04 12.41 3.46
C HIS A 450 0.61 10.96 3.68
N GLU A 451 0.16 10.65 4.90
CA GLU A 451 -0.43 9.37 5.28
C GLU A 451 -1.70 9.10 4.46
N THR A 452 -1.81 7.89 3.90
CA THR A 452 -2.96 7.43 3.13
C THR A 452 -3.63 6.21 3.75
N GLU A 453 -2.88 5.43 4.55
CA GLU A 453 -3.35 4.20 5.19
C GLU A 453 -2.57 3.95 6.48
N ASN A 454 -3.23 3.42 7.51
CA ASN A 454 -2.62 2.98 8.76
C ASN A 454 -3.28 1.70 9.26
N ALA A 455 -2.57 0.59 9.08
CA ALA A 455 -2.99 -0.73 9.50
C ALA A 455 -2.33 -1.11 10.82
N SER A 456 -3.12 -1.57 11.79
CA SER A 456 -2.67 -2.08 13.08
C SER A 456 -2.83 -3.60 13.15
N PHE A 457 -1.83 -4.28 13.70
CA PHE A 457 -1.76 -5.73 13.83
C PHE A 457 -1.59 -6.16 15.28
N GLY A 458 -2.35 -7.19 15.67
CA GLY A 458 -2.23 -7.83 16.98
C GLY A 458 -0.93 -8.64 17.12
N THR A 459 -0.68 -9.16 18.32
CA THR A 459 0.51 -9.97 18.64
C THR A 459 0.61 -11.31 17.89
N ASN A 460 -0.48 -11.76 17.27
CA ASN A 460 -0.55 -12.93 16.39
C ASN A 460 -0.30 -12.59 14.91
N GLY A 461 -0.03 -11.33 14.59
CA GLY A 461 0.15 -10.83 13.22
C GLY A 461 -1.14 -10.64 12.42
N GLN A 462 -2.32 -10.81 13.04
CA GLN A 462 -3.59 -10.51 12.37
C GLN A 462 -3.90 -9.01 12.44
N MET A 463 -4.39 -8.46 11.35
CA MET A 463 -4.88 -7.08 11.29
C MET A 463 -6.08 -6.93 12.24
N THR A 464 -6.06 -5.89 13.07
CA THR A 464 -7.14 -5.55 14.02
C THR A 464 -7.87 -4.28 13.62
N GLN A 465 -7.19 -3.40 12.89
CA GLN A 465 -7.75 -2.16 12.39
C GLN A 465 -7.03 -1.74 11.12
N ASP A 466 -7.76 -1.16 10.18
CA ASP A 466 -7.23 -0.51 8.98
C ASP A 466 -7.92 0.83 8.80
N THR A 467 -7.16 1.88 8.50
CA THR A 467 -7.67 3.26 8.45
C THR A 467 -7.16 3.97 7.22
N TYR A 468 -8.06 4.50 6.39
CA TYR A 468 -7.74 5.18 5.15
C TYR A 468 -7.94 6.69 5.28
N TYR A 469 -7.08 7.45 4.62
CA TYR A 469 -7.09 8.92 4.67
C TYR A 469 -7.13 9.54 3.28
N ASP A 470 -7.88 10.62 3.15
CA ASP A 470 -7.79 11.51 2.00
C ASP A 470 -6.46 12.28 2.07
N ALA A 471 -5.55 11.95 1.16
CA ALA A 471 -4.21 12.53 1.03
C ALA A 471 -4.18 14.06 0.91
N SER A 472 -5.27 14.71 0.49
CA SER A 472 -5.31 16.15 0.27
C SER A 472 -5.75 16.94 1.50
N THR A 473 -6.54 16.30 2.38
CA THR A 473 -7.13 16.93 3.57
C THR A 473 -6.64 16.33 4.89
N GLY A 474 -6.04 15.14 4.86
CA GLY A 474 -5.66 14.36 6.04
C GLY A 474 -6.86 13.80 6.82
N ARG A 475 -8.06 13.83 6.24
CA ARG A 475 -9.28 13.35 6.89
C ARG A 475 -9.44 11.86 6.65
N MET A 476 -9.84 11.13 7.69
CA MET A 476 -10.24 9.73 7.58
C MET A 476 -11.41 9.59 6.60
N THR A 477 -11.32 8.63 5.68
CA THR A 477 -12.37 8.28 4.71
C THR A 477 -13.00 6.94 5.03
N GLU A 478 -12.23 6.03 5.63
CA GLU A 478 -12.69 4.69 5.99
C GLU A 478 -11.90 4.17 7.19
N GLN A 479 -12.56 3.41 8.06
CA GLN A 479 -11.93 2.67 9.16
C GLN A 479 -12.58 1.31 9.32
N ASP A 480 -11.81 0.26 9.12
CA ASP A 480 -12.22 -1.12 9.31
C ASP A 480 -11.71 -1.64 10.65
N ASN A 481 -12.60 -2.18 11.47
CA ASN A 481 -12.25 -2.84 12.72
C ASN A 481 -12.50 -4.34 12.58
N TYR A 482 -11.47 -5.16 12.81
CA TYR A 482 -11.51 -6.60 12.63
C TYR A 482 -11.53 -7.32 13.97
N ASN A 483 -12.50 -8.22 14.14
CA ASN A 483 -12.60 -9.10 15.30
C ASN A 483 -11.79 -10.38 15.10
N ALA A 484 -11.42 -11.03 16.21
CA ALA A 484 -10.63 -12.25 16.19
C ALA A 484 -11.33 -13.46 15.51
N ASP A 485 -12.65 -13.43 15.38
CA ASP A 485 -13.44 -14.46 14.69
C ASP A 485 -13.54 -14.23 13.17
N GLY A 486 -12.98 -13.13 12.65
CA GLY A 486 -13.02 -12.73 11.24
C GLY A 486 -14.20 -11.81 10.89
N SER A 487 -15.12 -11.53 11.82
CA SER A 487 -16.13 -10.49 11.60
C SER A 487 -15.48 -9.10 11.58
N ALA A 488 -16.11 -8.14 10.91
CA ALA A 488 -15.56 -6.80 10.76
C ALA A 488 -16.65 -5.73 10.76
N ILE A 489 -16.28 -4.50 11.10
CA ILE A 489 -17.13 -3.31 10.97
C ILE A 489 -16.35 -2.27 10.17
N ALA A 490 -16.89 -1.88 9.02
CA ALA A 490 -16.35 -0.81 8.17
C ALA A 490 -17.09 0.50 8.44
N HIS A 491 -16.37 1.54 8.84
CA HIS A 491 -16.89 2.88 9.02
C HIS A 491 -16.50 3.75 7.83
N LEU A 492 -17.46 4.19 7.03
CA LEU A 492 -17.23 5.07 5.87
C LEU A 492 -17.57 6.50 6.26
N PHE A 493 -16.65 7.44 6.01
CA PHE A 493 -16.79 8.86 6.34
C PHE A 493 -16.89 9.69 5.06
N ASN A 494 -18.06 10.26 4.80
CA ASN A 494 -18.32 11.02 3.59
C ASN A 494 -17.85 12.48 3.74
N ALA A 495 -17.50 13.10 2.62
CA ALA A 495 -17.00 14.47 2.58
C ALA A 495 -18.03 15.52 3.08
N ASP A 496 -19.32 15.21 2.98
CA ASP A 496 -20.42 16.06 3.46
C ASP A 496 -20.67 15.94 4.98
N GLY A 497 -19.95 15.05 5.67
CA GLY A 497 -20.04 14.80 7.11
C GLY A 497 -21.01 13.68 7.49
N THR A 498 -21.69 13.04 6.54
CA THR A 498 -22.44 11.80 6.79
C THR A 498 -21.49 10.61 6.96
N GLN A 499 -21.98 9.52 7.55
CA GLN A 499 -21.19 8.31 7.76
C GLN A 499 -22.06 7.06 7.60
N ASN A 500 -21.42 5.93 7.24
CA ASN A 500 -22.04 4.61 7.27
C ASN A 500 -21.24 3.69 8.19
N ALA A 501 -21.91 2.72 8.83
CA ALA A 501 -21.27 1.61 9.53
C ALA A 501 -21.82 0.30 8.96
N ILE A 502 -20.95 -0.50 8.33
CA ILE A 502 -21.30 -1.74 7.66
C ILE A 502 -20.72 -2.91 8.44
N VAL A 503 -21.58 -3.82 8.89
CA VAL A 503 -21.20 -4.96 9.74
C VAL A 503 -21.14 -6.23 8.90
N PHE A 504 -19.98 -6.89 8.91
CA PHE A 504 -19.72 -8.15 8.24
C PHE A 504 -19.60 -9.30 9.24
N ASN A 505 -20.18 -10.45 8.90
CA ASN A 505 -19.95 -11.67 9.67
C ASN A 505 -18.57 -12.30 9.35
N ALA A 506 -18.22 -13.37 10.06
CA ALA A 506 -16.95 -14.10 9.88
C ALA A 506 -16.73 -14.72 8.48
N ALA A 507 -17.78 -14.84 7.66
CA ALA A 507 -17.68 -15.30 6.27
C ALA A 507 -17.50 -14.13 5.27
N GLY A 508 -17.49 -12.88 5.75
CA GLY A 508 -17.39 -11.68 4.93
C GLY A 508 -18.72 -11.24 4.30
N HIS A 509 -19.86 -11.73 4.78
CA HIS A 509 -21.17 -11.26 4.30
C HIS A 509 -21.69 -10.11 5.17
N GLU A 510 -22.23 -9.08 4.52
CA GLU A 510 -22.92 -7.96 5.16
C GLU A 510 -24.15 -8.45 5.92
N THR A 511 -24.35 -7.91 7.12
CA THR A 511 -25.45 -8.27 8.03
C THR A 511 -26.22 -7.05 8.55
N GLU A 512 -25.58 -5.89 8.58
CA GLU A 512 -26.18 -4.61 8.96
C GLU A 512 -25.48 -3.46 8.21
N ASN A 513 -26.23 -2.46 7.78
CA ASN A 513 -25.72 -1.20 7.25
C ASN A 513 -26.50 -0.03 7.87
N ALA A 514 -25.82 0.71 8.73
CA ALA A 514 -26.38 1.86 9.42
C ALA A 514 -25.85 3.16 8.82
N SER A 515 -26.75 4.02 8.33
CA SER A 515 -26.42 5.36 7.85
C SER A 515 -26.68 6.40 8.93
N PHE A 516 -25.80 7.41 9.01
CA PHE A 516 -25.93 8.51 9.96
C PHE A 516 -25.80 9.87 9.27
N GLY A 517 -26.63 10.81 9.72
CA GLY A 517 -26.58 12.19 9.27
C GLY A 517 -25.36 12.96 9.79
N VAL A 518 -25.21 14.21 9.32
CA VAL A 518 -24.09 15.10 9.69
C VAL A 518 -23.99 15.45 11.18
N ASN A 519 -25.01 15.15 11.97
CA ASN A 519 -25.06 15.33 13.42
C ASN A 519 -24.72 14.03 14.19
N GLY A 520 -24.36 12.96 13.49
CA GLY A 520 -24.06 11.64 14.04
C GLY A 520 -25.29 10.84 14.48
N GLN A 521 -26.51 11.28 14.18
CA GLN A 521 -27.73 10.51 14.48
C GLN A 521 -27.99 9.50 13.36
N LYS A 522 -28.41 8.28 13.73
CA LYS A 522 -28.79 7.23 12.77
C LYS A 522 -30.02 7.70 11.98
N THR A 523 -29.97 7.61 10.66
CA THR A 523 -31.06 7.99 9.75
C THR A 523 -31.65 6.78 9.03
N GLN A 524 -30.87 5.71 8.88
CA GLN A 524 -31.33 4.46 8.29
C GLN A 524 -30.58 3.28 8.93
N ASP A 525 -31.26 2.13 9.05
CA ASP A 525 -30.69 0.87 9.54
C ASP A 525 -31.21 -0.31 8.72
N VAL A 526 -30.34 -0.97 7.94
CA VAL A 526 -30.74 -2.07 7.04
C VAL A 526 -30.09 -3.37 7.50
N PHE A 527 -30.87 -4.43 7.67
CA PHE A 527 -30.41 -5.75 8.11
C PHE A 527 -30.52 -6.79 6.99
N PHE A 528 -29.50 -7.62 6.83
CA PHE A 528 -29.41 -8.60 5.74
C PHE A 528 -29.37 -10.04 6.25
N ASP A 529 -30.03 -10.93 5.50
CA ASP A 529 -29.86 -12.36 5.65
C ASP A 529 -28.47 -12.76 5.13
N ALA A 530 -27.60 -13.16 6.06
CA ALA A 530 -26.22 -13.56 5.81
C ALA A 530 -26.04 -14.69 4.78
N THR A 531 -27.08 -15.45 4.42
CA THR A 531 -26.97 -16.57 3.46
C THR A 531 -27.34 -16.13 2.05
N THR A 532 -28.30 -15.22 1.92
CA THR A 532 -28.89 -14.80 0.64
C THR A 532 -28.51 -13.40 0.22
N GLY A 533 -28.00 -12.57 1.14
CA GLY A 533 -27.70 -11.15 0.93
C GLY A 533 -28.94 -10.27 0.74
N ARG A 534 -30.13 -10.78 1.09
CA ARG A 534 -31.38 -10.03 0.97
C ARG A 534 -31.67 -9.25 2.24
N GLU A 535 -32.27 -8.09 2.09
CA GLU A 535 -32.82 -7.30 3.18
C GLU A 535 -33.89 -8.12 3.92
N THR A 536 -33.84 -8.04 5.24
CA THR A 536 -34.79 -8.65 6.18
C THR A 536 -35.53 -7.60 6.99
N GLN A 537 -34.88 -6.45 7.20
CA GLN A 537 -35.46 -5.29 7.86
C GLN A 537 -34.79 -4.01 7.36
N GLU A 538 -35.55 -2.92 7.22
CA GLU A 538 -35.07 -1.57 6.93
C GLU A 538 -35.81 -0.59 7.85
N ASN A 539 -35.08 0.19 8.63
CA ASN A 539 -35.65 1.19 9.53
C ASN A 539 -35.25 2.58 9.05
N ASP A 540 -36.21 3.39 8.63
CA ASP A 540 -36.02 4.78 8.23
C ASP A 540 -36.34 5.72 9.40
N ILE A 541 -35.34 6.44 9.89
CA ILE A 541 -35.44 7.25 11.12
C ILE A 541 -35.40 8.73 10.77
N ASN A 542 -36.48 9.44 11.12
CA ASN A 542 -36.58 10.88 10.94
C ASN A 542 -35.83 11.64 12.03
N ALA A 543 -35.50 12.91 11.75
CA ALA A 543 -34.76 13.77 12.67
C ALA A 543 -35.50 14.08 13.99
N ASP A 544 -36.82 13.91 14.04
CA ASP A 544 -37.64 14.08 15.25
C ASP A 544 -37.76 12.81 16.09
N GLY A 545 -37.20 11.69 15.63
CA GLY A 545 -37.25 10.38 16.26
C GLY A 545 -38.44 9.50 15.83
N SER A 546 -39.34 10.00 14.98
CA SER A 546 -40.30 9.11 14.31
C SER A 546 -39.58 8.17 13.35
N GLN A 547 -40.10 6.96 13.14
CA GLN A 547 -39.45 5.99 12.25
C GLN A 547 -40.47 5.11 11.53
N VAL A 548 -40.06 4.58 10.37
CA VAL A 548 -40.80 3.56 9.62
C VAL A 548 -39.93 2.32 9.52
N ASP A 549 -40.43 1.20 10.02
CA ASP A 549 -39.74 -0.08 10.00
C ASP A 549 -40.39 -1.01 8.98
N HIS A 550 -39.66 -1.37 7.93
CA HIS A 550 -40.04 -2.37 6.95
C HIS A 550 -39.45 -3.73 7.34
N VAL A 551 -40.29 -4.76 7.43
CA VAL A 551 -39.88 -6.15 7.68
C VAL A 551 -40.17 -6.98 6.43
N PHE A 552 -39.13 -7.59 5.86
CA PHE A 552 -39.20 -8.39 4.64
C PHE A 552 -39.16 -9.88 4.98
N ASN A 553 -40.27 -10.57 4.73
CA ASN A 553 -40.37 -12.00 5.04
C ASN A 553 -39.80 -12.85 3.90
N THR A 554 -39.27 -14.02 4.24
CA THR A 554 -38.68 -14.96 3.27
C THR A 554 -39.67 -15.48 2.22
N ASN A 555 -40.98 -15.40 2.50
CA ASN A 555 -42.06 -15.77 1.57
C ASN A 555 -42.38 -14.65 0.55
N GLY A 556 -41.73 -13.49 0.63
CA GLY A 556 -41.93 -12.33 -0.25
C GLY A 556 -43.02 -11.35 0.22
N THR A 557 -43.64 -11.56 1.39
CA THR A 557 -44.53 -10.56 2.01
C THR A 557 -43.71 -9.51 2.78
N GLN A 558 -44.31 -8.34 3.00
CA GLN A 558 -43.68 -7.23 3.72
C GLN A 558 -44.66 -6.66 4.74
N THR A 559 -44.17 -6.22 5.90
CA THR A 559 -44.94 -5.42 6.85
C THR A 559 -44.21 -4.11 7.08
N ALA A 560 -44.93 -2.99 7.09
CA ALA A 560 -44.40 -1.69 7.49
C ALA A 560 -45.04 -1.26 8.80
N TYR A 561 -44.23 -0.81 9.77
CA TYR A 561 -44.68 -0.24 11.03
C TYR A 561 -44.28 1.23 11.07
N VAL A 562 -45.21 2.12 11.40
CA VAL A 562 -44.94 3.56 11.55
C VAL A 562 -44.99 3.91 13.02
N PHE A 563 -43.93 4.54 13.52
CA PHE A 563 -43.81 5.00 14.89
C PHE A 563 -43.74 6.52 14.96
N ASN A 564 -44.40 7.09 15.96
CA ASN A 564 -44.25 8.50 16.28
C ASN A 564 -42.93 8.80 17.01
N ALA A 565 -42.61 10.08 17.22
CA ALA A 565 -41.40 10.53 17.91
C ALA A 565 -41.26 10.04 19.38
N ALA A 566 -42.32 9.53 20.00
CA ALA A 566 -42.27 8.92 21.33
C ALA A 566 -41.98 7.40 21.28
N GLY A 567 -41.87 6.81 20.09
CA GLY A 567 -41.66 5.38 19.87
C GLY A 567 -42.95 4.55 19.97
N HIS A 568 -44.13 5.17 19.85
CA HIS A 568 -45.39 4.43 19.80
C HIS A 568 -45.82 4.19 18.35
N GLU A 569 -46.27 2.98 18.07
CA GLU A 569 -46.84 2.58 16.79
C GLU A 569 -48.14 3.36 16.52
N THR A 570 -48.24 3.93 15.31
CA THR A 570 -49.40 4.68 14.84
C THR A 570 -50.05 4.05 13.62
N GLU A 571 -49.32 3.20 12.89
CA GLU A 571 -49.84 2.51 11.70
C GLU A 571 -49.08 1.18 11.47
N GLN A 572 -49.78 0.14 11.02
CA GLN A 572 -49.21 -1.11 10.54
C GLN A 572 -49.84 -1.49 9.21
N ALA A 573 -49.02 -1.59 8.16
CA ALA A 573 -49.44 -1.97 6.82
C ALA A 573 -48.84 -3.31 6.39
N ASN A 574 -49.69 -4.28 6.03
CA ASN A 574 -49.29 -5.61 5.56
C ASN A 574 -49.42 -5.72 4.03
N PHE A 575 -48.35 -6.11 3.35
CA PHE A 575 -48.28 -6.26 1.90
C PHE A 575 -48.12 -7.74 1.49
N GLY A 576 -48.92 -8.14 0.50
CA GLY A 576 -48.81 -9.46 -0.13
C GLY A 576 -47.55 -9.61 -0.99
N THR A 577 -47.31 -10.82 -1.50
CA THR A 577 -46.13 -11.12 -2.35
C THR A 577 -46.09 -10.39 -3.70
N ASN A 578 -47.16 -9.68 -4.05
CA ASN A 578 -47.28 -8.83 -5.23
C ASN A 578 -47.03 -7.35 -4.92
N GLY A 579 -46.66 -7.01 -3.67
CA GLY A 579 -46.45 -5.65 -3.20
C GLY A 579 -47.74 -4.84 -2.99
N LYS A 580 -48.93 -5.46 -3.05
CA LYS A 580 -50.19 -4.78 -2.77
C LYS A 580 -50.52 -4.86 -1.28
N LEU A 581 -51.10 -3.78 -0.75
CA LEU A 581 -51.66 -3.73 0.59
C LEU A 581 -52.76 -4.79 0.74
N THR A 582 -52.72 -5.51 1.85
CA THR A 582 -53.68 -6.58 2.20
C THR A 582 -54.40 -6.26 3.50
N GLN A 583 -53.72 -5.59 4.43
CA GLN A 583 -54.31 -5.08 5.67
C GLN A 583 -53.63 -3.78 6.07
N ASP A 584 -54.38 -2.88 6.70
CA ASP A 584 -53.91 -1.61 7.23
C ASP A 584 -54.56 -1.31 8.57
N TYR A 585 -53.75 -1.09 9.60
CA TYR A 585 -54.16 -0.81 10.97
C TYR A 585 -53.71 0.60 11.35
N VAL A 586 -54.59 1.40 11.94
CA VAL A 586 -54.27 2.74 12.47
C VAL A 586 -54.46 2.74 13.98
N PHE A 587 -53.48 3.25 14.72
CA PHE A 587 -53.47 3.29 16.17
C PHE A 587 -53.42 4.71 16.74
N ASP A 588 -54.01 4.89 17.92
CA ASP A 588 -53.85 6.09 18.72
C ASP A 588 -52.44 6.13 19.32
N GLY A 589 -51.61 7.05 18.83
CA GLY A 589 -50.21 7.17 19.24
C GLY A 589 -49.95 7.54 20.71
N ASN A 590 -50.97 7.77 21.53
CA ASN A 590 -50.81 7.98 22.97
C ASN A 590 -51.18 6.74 23.80
N THR A 591 -52.14 5.95 23.32
CA THR A 591 -52.73 4.84 24.08
C THR A 591 -52.41 3.46 23.51
N GLY A 592 -51.98 3.39 22.24
CA GLY A 592 -51.79 2.13 21.49
C GLY A 592 -53.10 1.44 21.12
N ARG A 593 -54.24 2.13 21.25
CA ARG A 593 -55.56 1.59 20.89
C ARG A 593 -55.75 1.68 19.38
N GLU A 594 -56.21 0.59 18.77
CA GLU A 594 -56.65 0.56 17.38
C GLU A 594 -57.83 1.52 17.14
N LEU A 595 -57.75 2.29 16.08
CA LEU A 595 -58.75 3.25 15.62
C LEU A 595 -59.40 2.79 14.32
N GLN A 596 -58.65 2.09 13.48
CA GLN A 596 -59.12 1.60 12.20
C GLN A 596 -58.39 0.30 11.81
N GLU A 597 -59.11 -0.61 11.18
CA GLU A 597 -58.59 -1.77 10.45
C GLU A 597 -59.20 -1.76 9.06
N THR A 598 -58.40 -1.98 8.02
CA THR A 598 -58.89 -2.13 6.65
C THR A 598 -58.33 -3.38 6.03
N ASP A 599 -59.20 -4.34 5.71
CA ASP A 599 -58.88 -5.56 4.99
C ASP A 599 -59.10 -5.38 3.49
N TYR A 600 -58.07 -5.62 2.68
CA TYR A 600 -58.12 -5.49 1.23
C TYR A 600 -58.09 -6.85 0.53
N ASN A 601 -59.01 -7.02 -0.43
CA ASN A 601 -58.96 -8.07 -1.42
C ASN A 601 -57.95 -7.77 -2.53
N ALA A 602 -57.55 -8.79 -3.28
CA ALA A 602 -56.53 -8.66 -4.33
C ALA A 602 -56.90 -7.69 -5.48
N ASP A 603 -58.20 -7.44 -5.69
CA ASP A 603 -58.71 -6.52 -6.70
C ASP A 603 -58.80 -5.06 -6.21
N GLY A 604 -58.60 -4.80 -4.91
CA GLY A 604 -58.69 -3.48 -4.28
C GLY A 604 -60.01 -3.22 -3.55
N SER A 605 -61.01 -4.10 -3.65
CA SER A 605 -62.19 -4.06 -2.77
C SER A 605 -61.80 -4.41 -1.32
N GLY A 606 -62.64 -4.11 -0.35
CA GLY A 606 -62.30 -4.40 1.04
C GLY A 606 -63.37 -4.07 2.05
N VAL A 607 -63.00 -4.21 3.32
CA VAL A 607 -63.81 -3.86 4.48
C VAL A 607 -63.00 -2.97 5.40
N ALA A 608 -63.52 -1.81 5.75
CA ALA A 608 -62.92 -0.89 6.73
C ALA A 608 -63.74 -0.91 8.02
N HIS A 609 -63.09 -1.18 9.14
CA HIS A 609 -63.62 -1.08 10.49
C HIS A 609 -63.09 0.19 11.16
N ILE A 610 -63.96 1.00 11.76
CA ILE A 610 -63.60 2.18 12.55
C ILE A 610 -64.03 1.93 13.99
N PHE A 611 -63.09 2.03 14.94
CA PHE A 611 -63.31 1.80 16.35
C PHE A 611 -63.37 3.12 17.12
N ASN A 612 -64.56 3.51 17.56
CA ASN A 612 -64.78 4.78 18.22
C ASN A 612 -64.34 4.75 19.69
N PRO A 613 -63.91 5.89 20.26
CA PRO A 613 -63.45 5.95 21.66
C PRO A 613 -64.51 5.58 22.71
N ASP A 614 -65.79 5.65 22.37
CA ASP A 614 -66.92 5.32 23.24
C ASP A 614 -67.28 3.82 23.23
N GLY A 615 -66.55 3.01 22.44
CA GLY A 615 -66.74 1.57 22.28
C GLY A 615 -67.65 1.19 21.12
N THR A 616 -68.28 2.14 20.42
CA THR A 616 -69.03 1.86 19.19
C THR A 616 -68.09 1.55 18.01
N GLN A 617 -68.62 0.89 16.98
CA GLN A 617 -67.85 0.51 15.79
C GLN A 617 -68.66 0.79 14.52
N ASN A 618 -67.99 1.26 13.47
CA ASN A 618 -68.57 1.33 12.12
C ASN A 618 -67.82 0.36 11.20
N ALA A 619 -68.52 -0.24 10.24
CA ALA A 619 -67.93 -1.08 9.21
C ALA A 619 -68.43 -0.66 7.83
N ALA A 620 -67.53 -0.53 6.86
CA ALA A 620 -67.88 -0.18 5.48
C ALA A 620 -67.27 -1.19 4.50
N VAL A 621 -68.11 -1.80 3.66
CA VAL A 621 -67.68 -2.65 2.55
C VAL A 621 -67.58 -1.79 1.29
N PHE A 622 -66.46 -1.85 0.57
CA PHE A 622 -66.22 -1.03 -0.62
C PHE A 622 -65.71 -1.82 -1.83
N ASP A 623 -66.05 -1.34 -3.02
CA ASP A 623 -65.61 -1.90 -4.30
C ASP A 623 -64.16 -1.46 -4.67
N PRO A 624 -63.55 -2.02 -5.74
CA PRO A 624 -62.19 -1.64 -6.15
C PRO A 624 -61.96 -0.16 -6.52
N ASN A 625 -63.03 0.63 -6.72
CA ASN A 625 -62.95 2.06 -6.98
C ASN A 625 -63.16 2.89 -5.69
N GLY A 626 -63.37 2.23 -4.55
CA GLY A 626 -63.62 2.86 -3.26
C GLY A 626 -65.09 3.25 -3.02
N HIS A 627 -66.04 2.75 -3.83
CA HIS A 627 -67.47 3.01 -3.58
C HIS A 627 -68.00 2.06 -2.52
N VAL A 628 -68.68 2.60 -1.51
CA VAL A 628 -69.31 1.81 -0.45
C VAL A 628 -70.54 1.07 -0.99
N SER A 629 -70.66 -0.22 -0.69
CA SER A 629 -71.83 -1.05 -0.98
C SER A 629 -72.66 -1.39 0.26
N GLU A 630 -72.03 -1.39 1.44
CA GLU A 630 -72.66 -1.67 2.73
C GLU A 630 -71.98 -0.83 3.81
N TYR A 631 -72.77 -0.22 4.70
CA TYR A 631 -72.31 0.52 5.87
C TYR A 631 -73.10 0.07 7.10
N ALA A 632 -72.41 -0.44 8.12
CA ALA A 632 -73.02 -0.94 9.34
C ALA A 632 -72.49 -0.18 10.56
N THR A 633 -73.36 0.11 11.52
CA THR A 633 -72.99 0.64 12.83
C THR A 633 -73.29 -0.37 13.93
N PHE A 634 -72.43 -0.40 14.95
CA PHE A 634 -72.53 -1.31 16.09
C PHE A 634 -72.44 -0.53 17.40
N GLY A 635 -73.33 -0.86 18.33
CA GLY A 635 -73.30 -0.33 19.69
C GLY A 635 -72.11 -0.87 20.50
N ALA A 636 -71.83 -0.25 21.64
CA ALA A 636 -70.69 -0.60 22.50
C ALA A 636 -70.68 -2.03 23.06
N ASN A 637 -71.78 -2.77 22.91
CA ASN A 637 -71.90 -4.20 23.27
C ASN A 637 -71.66 -5.14 22.06
N GLY A 638 -71.31 -4.61 20.89
CA GLY A 638 -71.10 -5.34 19.65
C GLY A 638 -72.38 -5.70 18.88
N GLN A 639 -73.56 -5.23 19.31
CA GLN A 639 -74.80 -5.44 18.55
C GLN A 639 -74.88 -4.45 17.39
N LYS A 640 -75.26 -4.94 16.20
CA LYS A 640 -75.55 -4.09 15.04
C LYS A 640 -76.76 -3.20 15.37
N THR A 641 -76.64 -1.89 15.15
CA THR A 641 -77.69 -0.88 15.38
C THR A 641 -78.27 -0.35 14.08
N GLN A 642 -77.47 -0.33 13.01
CA GLN A 642 -77.89 0.11 11.67
C GLN A 642 -77.15 -0.66 10.59
N ASP A 643 -77.78 -0.88 9.44
CA ASP A 643 -77.21 -1.56 8.27
C ASP A 643 -77.75 -0.96 6.97
N ILE A 644 -76.92 -0.24 6.22
CA ILE A 644 -77.31 0.50 5.02
C ILE A 644 -76.62 -0.10 3.79
N PHE A 645 -77.40 -0.39 2.74
CA PHE A 645 -76.91 -0.91 1.46
C PHE A 645 -76.98 0.16 0.37
N TYR A 646 -75.90 0.30 -0.40
CA TYR A 646 -75.77 1.32 -1.44
C TYR A 646 -75.62 0.71 -2.84
N ASP A 647 -76.21 1.38 -3.83
CA ASP A 647 -75.90 1.15 -5.24
C ASP A 647 -74.54 1.78 -5.56
N THR A 648 -73.52 0.95 -5.77
CA THR A 648 -72.13 1.39 -6.02
C THR A 648 -71.96 2.23 -7.29
N SER A 649 -72.91 2.22 -8.21
CA SER A 649 -72.84 3.04 -9.44
C SER A 649 -73.39 4.46 -9.24
N THR A 650 -74.23 4.68 -8.22
CA THR A 650 -74.90 5.96 -7.98
C THR A 650 -74.64 6.57 -6.59
N GLY A 651 -74.16 5.77 -5.64
CA GLY A 651 -73.98 6.14 -4.23
C GLY A 651 -75.29 6.30 -3.46
N ARG A 652 -76.42 5.83 -4.01
CA ARG A 652 -77.74 5.93 -3.37
C ARG A 652 -78.03 4.74 -2.48
N GLU A 653 -78.72 4.98 -1.38
CA GLU A 653 -79.25 3.95 -0.50
C GLU A 653 -80.32 3.14 -1.23
N THR A 654 -80.31 1.83 -1.01
CA THR A 654 -81.24 0.86 -1.58
C THR A 654 -82.01 0.15 -0.48
N GLN A 655 -81.39 0.01 0.69
CA GLN A 655 -82.00 -0.55 1.88
C GLN A 655 -81.30 0.01 3.12
N GLU A 656 -82.04 0.21 4.20
CA GLU A 656 -81.55 0.57 5.53
C GLU A 656 -82.29 -0.28 6.56
N ASN A 657 -81.57 -0.90 7.48
CA ASN A 657 -82.16 -1.66 8.58
C ASN A 657 -81.71 -1.06 9.91
N ASP A 658 -82.66 -0.58 10.71
CA ASP A 658 -82.45 -0.10 12.07
C ASP A 658 -82.78 -1.21 13.07
N PHE A 659 -81.89 -1.45 14.02
CA PHE A 659 -82.03 -2.52 15.02
C PHE A 659 -82.13 -1.93 16.42
N ASN A 660 -83.21 -2.26 17.12
CA ASN A 660 -83.42 -1.82 18.49
C ASN A 660 -82.76 -2.78 19.50
N PRO A 661 -82.38 -2.29 20.69
CA PRO A 661 -81.77 -3.12 21.73
C PRO A 661 -82.62 -4.29 22.24
N ASP A 662 -83.95 -4.23 22.05
CA ASP A 662 -84.88 -5.29 22.45
C ASP A 662 -84.99 -6.44 21.42
N GLY A 663 -84.30 -6.31 20.28
CA GLY A 663 -84.31 -7.27 19.17
C GLY A 663 -85.35 -6.97 18.08
N SER A 664 -86.20 -5.94 18.25
CA SER A 664 -87.05 -5.44 17.16
C SER A 664 -86.20 -4.70 16.11
N ALA A 665 -86.71 -4.59 14.89
CA ALA A 665 -85.99 -3.91 13.80
C ALA A 665 -86.96 -3.24 12.82
N VAL A 666 -86.50 -2.21 12.13
CA VAL A 666 -87.22 -1.55 11.03
C VAL A 666 -86.38 -1.65 9.77
N ALA A 667 -86.94 -2.18 8.69
CA ALA A 667 -86.27 -2.30 7.40
C ALA A 667 -86.91 -1.36 6.37
N HIS A 668 -86.16 -0.36 5.92
CA HIS A 668 -86.48 0.54 4.84
C HIS A 668 -85.93 0.00 3.52
N VAL A 669 -86.73 0.00 2.46
CA VAL A 669 -86.29 -0.31 1.09
C VAL A 669 -86.58 0.89 0.20
N PHE A 670 -85.55 1.41 -0.46
CA PHE A 670 -85.63 2.60 -1.31
C PHE A 670 -85.62 2.18 -2.78
N ASN A 671 -86.71 2.49 -3.48
CA ASN A 671 -86.83 2.14 -4.89
C ASN A 671 -86.14 3.19 -5.78
N PRO A 672 -85.62 2.81 -6.96
CA PRO A 672 -84.94 3.73 -7.88
C PRO A 672 -85.77 4.94 -8.34
N ASP A 673 -87.11 4.84 -8.29
CA ASP A 673 -88.04 5.91 -8.65
C ASP A 673 -88.27 6.94 -7.53
N GLY A 674 -87.73 6.69 -6.33
CA GLY A 674 -87.87 7.53 -5.14
C GLY A 674 -89.00 7.13 -4.20
N SER A 675 -89.78 6.09 -4.51
CA SER A 675 -90.72 5.49 -3.55
C SER A 675 -89.96 4.65 -2.52
N GLN A 676 -90.56 4.39 -1.36
CA GLN A 676 -89.94 3.57 -0.32
C GLN A 676 -90.98 2.68 0.40
N THR A 677 -90.50 1.63 1.04
CA THR A 677 -91.30 0.79 1.96
C THR A 677 -90.59 0.66 3.28
N ALA A 678 -91.32 0.57 4.39
CA ALA A 678 -90.78 0.34 5.73
C ALA A 678 -91.47 -0.88 6.35
N THR A 679 -90.69 -1.83 6.87
CA THR A 679 -91.21 -3.05 7.51
C THR A 679 -90.73 -3.11 8.95
N VAL A 680 -91.65 -3.18 9.92
CA VAL A 680 -91.33 -3.32 11.35
C VAL A 680 -91.41 -4.78 11.75
N TYR A 681 -90.36 -5.27 12.40
CA TYR A 681 -90.25 -6.61 12.95
C TYR A 681 -90.20 -6.55 14.48
N ASN A 682 -90.90 -7.47 15.14
CA ASN A 682 -90.77 -7.65 16.58
C ASN A 682 -89.50 -8.42 16.98
N ALA A 683 -89.24 -8.54 18.28
CA ALA A 683 -88.06 -9.23 18.83
C ALA A 683 -87.94 -10.74 18.47
N ALA A 684 -89.01 -11.36 17.96
CA ALA A 684 -88.98 -12.74 17.45
C ALA A 684 -88.66 -12.82 15.95
N GLY A 685 -88.51 -11.67 15.28
CA GLY A 685 -88.29 -11.56 13.84
C GLY A 685 -89.57 -11.68 13.01
N HIS A 686 -90.75 -11.50 13.60
CA HIS A 686 -92.01 -11.50 12.86
C HIS A 686 -92.40 -10.07 12.48
N GLU A 687 -92.87 -9.89 11.25
CA GLU A 687 -93.44 -8.64 10.73
C GLU A 687 -94.69 -8.25 11.53
N THR A 688 -94.76 -6.98 11.95
CA THR A 688 -95.88 -6.39 12.70
C THR A 688 -96.46 -5.17 12.01
N GLU A 689 -95.69 -4.48 11.18
CA GLU A 689 -96.15 -3.36 10.34
C GLU A 689 -95.41 -3.36 9.01
N TYR A 690 -96.10 -3.01 7.92
CA TYR A 690 -95.52 -2.80 6.60
C TYR A 690 -96.17 -1.59 5.93
N ALA A 691 -95.38 -0.53 5.72
CA ALA A 691 -95.85 0.73 5.15
C ALA A 691 -95.22 0.97 3.77
N MET A 692 -96.02 1.50 2.83
CA MET A 692 -95.55 2.00 1.53
C MET A 692 -95.65 3.51 1.46
N PHE A 693 -94.70 4.15 0.77
CA PHE A 693 -94.64 5.58 0.59
C PHE A 693 -94.40 5.94 -0.88
N ASN A 694 -95.06 7.01 -1.34
CA ASN A 694 -94.84 7.52 -2.69
C ASN A 694 -93.53 8.32 -2.81
N THR A 695 -93.22 8.78 -4.01
CA THR A 695 -91.99 9.55 -4.33
C THR A 695 -91.89 10.92 -3.66
N SER A 696 -92.95 11.38 -2.98
CA SER A 696 -92.96 12.61 -2.16
C SER A 696 -92.84 12.33 -0.65
N GLY A 697 -92.65 11.07 -0.26
CA GLY A 697 -92.54 10.65 1.14
C GLY A 697 -93.89 10.52 1.85
N GLN A 698 -95.02 10.56 1.13
CA GLN A 698 -96.34 10.37 1.75
C GLN A 698 -96.66 8.87 1.84
N LYS A 699 -97.06 8.40 3.04
CA LYS A 699 -97.56 7.04 3.27
C LYS A 699 -98.81 6.81 2.40
N THR A 700 -98.86 5.73 1.64
CA THR A 700 -100.01 5.35 0.77
C THR A 700 -100.75 4.14 1.29
N ASP A 701 -100.03 3.22 1.93
CA ASP A 701 -100.53 1.94 2.40
C ASP A 701 -99.80 1.59 3.71
N ASP A 702 -100.51 0.96 4.65
CA ASP A 702 -99.97 0.55 5.94
C ASP A 702 -100.67 -0.72 6.43
N TYR A 703 -99.94 -1.80 6.59
CA TYR A 703 -100.48 -3.11 6.95
C TYR A 703 -99.97 -3.48 8.33
N PHE A 704 -100.86 -3.84 9.25
CA PHE A 704 -100.53 -4.31 10.60
C PHE A 704 -100.78 -5.80 10.73
N PHE A 705 -99.90 -6.50 11.42
CA PHE A 705 -99.95 -7.95 11.59
C PHE A 705 -99.86 -8.36 13.06
N ASP A 706 -100.57 -9.44 13.42
CA ASP A 706 -100.39 -10.12 14.70
C ASP A 706 -99.01 -10.79 14.73
N GLY A 707 -98.13 -10.24 15.57
CA GLY A 707 -96.73 -10.67 15.69
C GLY A 707 -96.50 -12.09 16.21
N THR A 708 -97.55 -12.86 16.51
CA THR A 708 -97.48 -14.30 16.85
C THR A 708 -97.96 -15.22 15.75
N THR A 709 -98.92 -14.78 14.94
CA THR A 709 -99.59 -15.61 13.92
C THR A 709 -99.26 -15.20 12.49
N GLY A 710 -98.69 -14.01 12.27
CA GLY A 710 -98.42 -13.43 10.95
C GLY A 710 -99.70 -13.05 10.20
N ARG A 711 -100.82 -12.94 10.91
CA ARG A 711 -102.13 -12.62 10.35
C ARG A 711 -102.30 -11.10 10.30
N GLU A 712 -102.74 -10.58 9.16
CA GLU A 712 -103.15 -9.18 9.01
C GLU A 712 -104.31 -8.84 9.96
N THR A 713 -104.14 -7.78 10.73
CA THR A 713 -105.11 -7.26 11.70
C THR A 713 -105.70 -5.93 11.27
N GLU A 714 -104.94 -5.11 10.54
CA GLU A 714 -105.41 -3.83 10.02
C GLU A 714 -104.69 -3.47 8.71
N TYR A 715 -105.38 -2.79 7.79
CA TYR A 715 -104.81 -2.20 6.59
C TYR A 715 -105.34 -0.79 6.35
N ASN A 716 -104.46 0.20 6.36
CA ASN A 716 -104.79 1.60 6.13
C ASN A 716 -104.34 2.05 4.74
N GLN A 717 -105.30 2.45 3.92
CA GLN A 717 -105.06 3.05 2.61
C GLN A 717 -105.21 4.57 2.70
N TYR A 718 -104.17 5.31 2.32
CA TYR A 718 -104.11 6.76 2.36
C TYR A 718 -104.24 7.36 0.95
N HIS A 719 -105.01 8.43 0.83
CA HIS A 719 -105.26 9.12 -0.43
C HIS A 719 -104.58 10.50 -0.47
N GLY A 720 -104.26 10.99 -1.67
CA GLY A 720 -103.50 12.24 -1.86
C GLY A 720 -104.20 13.54 -1.41
N ASP A 721 -105.47 13.47 -1.01
CA ASP A 721 -106.24 14.58 -0.44
C ASP A 721 -106.27 14.55 1.12
N GLY A 722 -105.53 13.63 1.72
CA GLY A 722 -105.45 13.42 3.17
C GLY A 722 -106.53 12.49 3.73
N SER A 723 -107.48 12.01 2.91
CA SER A 723 -108.45 10.99 3.36
C SER A 723 -107.78 9.62 3.52
N MET A 724 -108.35 8.76 4.35
CA MET A 724 -107.85 7.39 4.55
C MET A 724 -109.00 6.40 4.73
N THR A 725 -108.75 5.13 4.40
CA THR A 725 -109.63 4.01 4.71
C THR A 725 -108.87 2.98 5.53
N ALA A 726 -109.33 2.69 6.75
CA ALA A 726 -108.76 1.68 7.64
C ALA A 726 -109.61 0.40 7.62
N TRP A 727 -109.03 -0.71 7.21
CA TRP A 727 -109.67 -2.03 7.19
C TRP A 727 -109.22 -2.83 8.41
N GLN A 728 -110.11 -3.11 9.35
CA GLN A 728 -109.82 -3.92 10.53
C GLN A 728 -110.30 -5.37 10.31
N TYR A 729 -109.40 -6.34 10.48
CA TYR A 729 -109.67 -7.76 10.25
C TYR A 729 -109.91 -8.50 11.56
N ASN A 730 -111.17 -8.79 11.86
CA ASN A 730 -111.60 -9.40 13.12
C ASN A 730 -111.28 -10.90 13.19
N THR A 731 -111.04 -11.43 14.40
CA THR A 731 -110.61 -12.83 14.61
C THR A 731 -111.55 -13.89 14.02
N ASP A 732 -112.83 -13.57 13.78
CA ASP A 732 -113.83 -14.42 13.15
C ASP A 732 -113.85 -14.35 11.60
N ASN A 733 -112.86 -13.67 11.01
CA ASN A 733 -112.71 -13.33 9.59
C ASN A 733 -113.70 -12.29 9.06
N SER A 734 -114.50 -11.65 9.92
CA SER A 734 -115.24 -10.44 9.53
C SER A 734 -114.28 -9.26 9.34
N THR A 735 -114.72 -8.22 8.63
CA THR A 735 -113.87 -7.05 8.32
C THR A 735 -114.66 -5.78 8.50
N ASP A 736 -114.07 -4.78 9.14
CA ASP A 736 -114.66 -3.45 9.27
C ASP A 736 -113.85 -2.46 8.44
N ALA A 737 -114.48 -1.51 7.75
CA ALA A 737 -113.81 -0.48 6.97
C ALA A 737 -114.21 0.90 7.44
N ILE A 738 -113.25 1.67 7.97
CA ILE A 738 -113.45 2.98 8.55
C ILE A 738 -112.87 4.02 7.60
N ILE A 739 -113.72 4.85 7.01
CA ILE A 739 -113.35 5.86 6.03
C ILE A 739 -113.28 7.21 6.74
N PHE A 740 -112.15 7.90 6.62
CA PHE A 740 -111.89 9.21 7.18
C PHE A 740 -111.73 10.26 6.08
N ASN A 741 -112.16 11.49 6.33
CA ASN A 741 -111.89 12.63 5.44
C ASN A 741 -110.49 13.24 5.67
N GLY A 742 -110.09 14.20 4.81
CA GLY A 742 -108.80 14.89 4.91
C GLY A 742 -108.55 15.71 6.18
N ASN A 743 -109.53 15.84 7.09
CA ASN A 743 -109.36 16.45 8.40
C ASN A 743 -109.21 15.39 9.52
N GLY A 744 -109.09 14.11 9.18
CA GLY A 744 -109.00 13.00 10.14
C GLY A 744 -110.34 12.65 10.81
N GLN A 745 -111.46 13.06 10.23
CA GLN A 745 -112.79 12.76 10.79
C GLN A 745 -113.36 11.51 10.12
N GLU A 746 -113.80 10.53 10.90
CA GLU A 746 -114.50 9.34 10.42
C GLU A 746 -115.82 9.74 9.77
N ILE A 747 -115.98 9.49 8.47
CA ILE A 747 -117.16 9.84 7.68
C ILE A 747 -118.02 8.62 7.34
N GLU A 748 -117.46 7.42 7.39
CA GLU A 748 -118.19 6.17 7.16
C GLU A 748 -117.53 4.99 7.87
N TYR A 749 -118.33 4.06 8.41
CA TYR A 749 -117.90 2.83 9.07
C TYR A 749 -118.70 1.67 8.52
N ASP A 750 -118.07 0.82 7.72
CA ASP A 750 -118.68 -0.36 7.11
C ASP A 750 -118.33 -1.62 7.90
N THR A 751 -119.25 -2.58 7.95
CA THR A 751 -119.02 -3.92 8.51
C THR A 751 -119.28 -4.98 7.45
N TYR A 752 -118.39 -5.96 7.32
CA TYR A 752 -118.46 -7.05 6.35
C TYR A 752 -118.36 -8.41 7.06
N ASN A 753 -119.16 -9.39 6.63
CA ASN A 753 -119.06 -10.75 7.18
C ASN A 753 -117.84 -11.51 6.64
N ALA A 754 -117.60 -12.71 7.17
CA ALA A 754 -116.48 -13.58 6.77
C ALA A 754 -116.44 -14.02 5.29
N ASN A 755 -117.47 -13.71 4.48
CA ASN A 755 -117.48 -13.93 3.04
C ASN A 755 -117.26 -12.63 2.23
N GLY A 756 -116.90 -11.53 2.90
CA GLY A 756 -116.71 -10.20 2.29
C GLY A 756 -118.01 -9.49 1.90
N GLN A 757 -119.16 -9.88 2.49
CA GLN A 757 -120.44 -9.24 2.20
C GLN A 757 -120.76 -8.16 3.24
N LEU A 758 -121.07 -6.94 2.79
CA LEU A 758 -121.51 -5.85 3.66
C LEU A 758 -122.71 -6.29 4.52
N THR A 759 -122.63 -6.08 5.83
CA THR A 759 -123.69 -6.36 6.81
C THR A 759 -124.36 -5.10 7.34
N GLY A 760 -123.70 -3.95 7.22
CA GLY A 760 -124.22 -2.63 7.57
C GLY A 760 -123.14 -1.58 7.49
N PHE A 761 -123.51 -0.31 7.43
CA PHE A 761 -122.58 0.82 7.43
C PHE A 761 -123.14 2.02 8.19
N THR A 762 -122.30 2.88 8.74
CA THR A 762 -122.70 4.09 9.45
C THR A 762 -122.04 5.29 8.80
N GLN A 763 -122.81 6.29 8.37
CA GLN A 763 -122.28 7.53 7.82
C GLN A 763 -122.29 8.65 8.84
N PHE A 764 -121.22 9.43 8.88
CA PHE A 764 -121.04 10.53 9.81
C PHE A 764 -121.00 11.86 9.08
N THR A 765 -121.71 12.86 9.60
CA THR A 765 -121.71 14.22 9.08
C THR A 765 -121.38 15.22 10.18
N TYR A 766 -120.29 15.97 10.01
CA TYR A 766 -119.81 16.93 11.00
C TYR A 766 -120.31 18.35 10.72
N GLY A 767 -120.70 19.05 11.78
CA GLY A 767 -121.03 20.48 11.74
C GLY A 767 -119.83 21.36 12.06
N ALA A 768 -119.90 22.64 11.67
CA ALA A 768 -118.81 23.63 11.84
C ALA A 768 -118.36 23.89 13.31
N GLY A 769 -119.04 23.30 14.31
CA GLY A 769 -118.72 23.41 15.73
C GLY A 769 -118.16 22.14 16.37
N GLY A 770 -117.88 21.08 15.59
CA GLY A 770 -117.29 19.82 16.08
C GLY A 770 -118.27 18.74 16.53
N GLY A 771 -119.58 19.02 16.59
CA GLY A 771 -120.60 17.98 16.76
C GLY A 771 -120.88 17.23 15.46
N TYR A 772 -121.40 16.01 15.54
CA TYR A 772 -121.63 15.14 14.38
C TYR A 772 -122.92 14.33 14.49
N ASN A 773 -123.50 13.98 13.35
CA ASN A 773 -124.59 13.02 13.26
C ASN A 773 -124.04 11.70 12.70
N ALA A 774 -124.37 10.57 13.32
CA ALA A 774 -124.04 9.22 12.88
C ALA A 774 -125.33 8.49 12.45
N VAL A 775 -125.42 8.07 11.20
CA VAL A 775 -126.61 7.38 10.65
C VAL A 775 -126.22 5.98 10.22
N ALA A 776 -126.77 4.96 10.90
CA ALA A 776 -126.55 3.55 10.61
C ALA A 776 -127.54 3.03 9.56
N TYR A 777 -127.04 2.22 8.65
CA TYR A 777 -127.72 1.63 7.51
C TYR A 777 -127.52 0.12 7.47
N GLY A 778 -128.54 -0.59 6.98
CA GLY A 778 -128.43 -2.01 6.65
C GLY A 778 -127.67 -2.25 5.35
N PRO A 779 -127.40 -3.52 4.99
CA PRO A 779 -126.55 -3.85 3.85
C PRO A 779 -127.15 -3.48 2.48
N THR A 780 -128.43 -3.10 2.46
CA THR A 780 -129.17 -2.65 1.27
C THR A 780 -129.38 -1.13 1.23
N GLY A 781 -128.77 -0.37 2.16
CA GLY A 781 -128.84 1.10 2.21
C GLY A 781 -130.08 1.68 2.90
N TYR A 782 -130.90 0.86 3.56
CA TYR A 782 -132.01 1.37 4.39
C TYR A 782 -131.49 1.83 5.75
N GLU A 783 -131.86 3.05 6.15
CA GLU A 783 -131.56 3.60 7.47
C GLU A 783 -132.18 2.74 8.58
N LEU A 784 -131.35 2.32 9.52
CA LEU A 784 -131.72 1.53 10.69
C LEU A 784 -131.81 2.38 11.96
N GLY A 785 -131.04 3.47 12.02
CA GLY A 785 -131.13 4.47 13.08
C GLY A 785 -130.10 5.60 12.92
N TRP A 786 -130.26 6.66 13.71
CA TRP A 786 -129.36 7.82 13.73
C TRP A 786 -129.09 8.28 15.16
N SER A 787 -127.97 8.98 15.35
CA SER A 787 -127.53 9.55 16.63
C SER A 787 -126.79 10.87 16.39
N ASP A 788 -127.26 11.95 17.02
CA ASP A 788 -126.60 13.25 17.06
C ASP A 788 -125.72 13.38 18.30
N TYR A 789 -124.47 13.81 18.10
CA TYR A 789 -123.47 14.00 19.13
C TYR A 789 -123.02 15.46 19.22
N SER A 790 -122.77 15.91 20.44
CA SER A 790 -122.19 17.22 20.75
C SER A 790 -120.70 17.26 20.40
N SER A 791 -120.14 18.47 20.35
CA SER A 791 -118.70 18.67 20.12
C SER A 791 -117.80 18.09 21.22
N SER A 792 -118.37 17.67 22.35
CA SER A 792 -117.69 16.93 23.42
C SER A 792 -117.90 15.41 23.37
N GLY A 793 -118.46 14.87 22.27
CA GLY A 793 -118.74 13.44 22.11
C GLY A 793 -119.97 12.94 22.89
N GLY A 794 -120.65 13.81 23.64
CA GLY A 794 -121.87 13.44 24.37
C GLY A 794 -123.08 13.34 23.42
N LEU A 795 -123.84 12.24 23.51
CA LEU A 795 -125.07 12.00 22.76
C LEU A 795 -126.14 13.07 23.09
N ILE A 796 -126.63 13.76 22.07
CA ILE A 796 -127.70 14.79 22.16
C ILE A 796 -129.06 14.14 21.97
N SER A 797 -129.21 13.32 20.93
CA SER A 797 -130.45 12.63 20.59
C SER A 797 -130.20 11.46 19.65
N SER A 798 -131.00 10.40 19.73
CA SER A 798 -130.95 9.27 18.79
C SER A 798 -132.36 8.77 18.45
N GLY A 799 -132.49 8.08 17.32
CA GLY A 799 -133.77 7.54 16.84
C GLY A 799 -133.59 6.37 15.87
N GLY A 800 -134.26 5.23 16.14
CA GLY A 800 -134.14 3.99 15.37
C GLY A 800 -134.24 2.76 16.26
N GLY A 801 -134.68 1.61 15.73
CA GLY A 801 -134.96 0.41 16.52
C GLY A 801 -133.82 -0.59 16.49
N GLN A 802 -133.24 -0.86 17.67
CA GLN A 802 -132.48 -2.07 18.01
C GLN A 802 -131.02 -2.18 17.49
N TYR A 803 -130.26 -1.09 17.54
CA TYR A 803 -128.80 -1.17 17.67
C TYR A 803 -128.38 -0.28 18.84
N ASP A 804 -127.76 -0.90 19.85
CA ASP A 804 -127.05 -0.16 20.89
C ASP A 804 -125.83 0.44 20.20
N PHE A 805 -125.79 1.76 20.06
CA PHE A 805 -124.54 2.45 19.73
C PHE A 805 -123.66 2.37 20.97
N THR A 806 -123.18 1.17 21.31
CA THR A 806 -121.95 1.06 22.05
C THR A 806 -120.89 1.51 21.07
N LEU A 807 -120.61 2.81 21.05
CA LEU A 807 -119.21 3.20 21.02
C LEU A 807 -118.61 2.42 22.18
N ASP A 808 -117.91 1.35 21.87
CA ASP A 808 -117.07 0.72 22.86
C ASP A 808 -116.06 1.80 23.24
N ASP A 809 -116.32 2.49 24.35
CA ASP A 809 -115.38 3.41 25.02
C ASP A 809 -114.12 2.63 25.50
N GLY A 810 -113.95 1.37 25.07
CA GLY A 810 -112.74 0.57 25.12
C GLY A 810 -111.77 0.79 23.95
N TYR A 811 -111.68 1.98 23.35
CA TYR A 811 -110.33 2.42 22.92
C TYR A 811 -109.60 2.89 24.18
N GLU A 812 -109.16 1.92 24.99
CA GLU A 812 -107.88 2.13 25.65
C GLU A 812 -106.91 2.43 24.50
N CYS A 813 -106.51 3.70 24.36
CA CYS A 813 -105.14 3.99 23.98
C CYS A 813 -104.27 3.26 25.02
N THR A 814 -104.13 1.94 24.85
CA THR A 814 -103.08 1.16 25.47
C THR A 814 -101.81 1.79 24.95
N GLY A 815 -101.24 2.68 25.77
CA GLY A 815 -99.85 2.68 26.21
C GLY A 815 -98.70 2.62 25.19
N ASP A 816 -98.93 2.38 23.90
CA ASP A 816 -97.89 2.09 22.91
C ASP A 816 -97.74 3.20 21.85
N MET A 817 -98.54 4.26 21.93
CA MET A 817 -98.28 5.53 21.20
C MET A 817 -97.25 6.43 21.93
N ALA A 818 -96.61 5.94 23.00
CA ALA A 818 -95.50 6.64 23.65
C ALA A 818 -94.13 6.37 22.98
N GLY A 819 -94.06 5.40 22.04
CA GLY A 819 -92.83 5.07 21.30
C GLY A 819 -92.61 5.87 20.01
N PHE A 820 -93.66 6.47 19.44
CA PHE A 820 -93.62 7.05 18.10
C PHE A 820 -93.22 8.54 18.03
N ALA A 821 -92.98 9.17 19.18
CA ALA A 821 -92.57 10.58 19.27
C ALA A 821 -91.10 10.79 19.67
N GLN A 822 -90.27 9.74 19.72
CA GLN A 822 -88.84 9.86 20.07
C GLN A 822 -87.85 9.36 19.01
N SER A 823 -88.30 8.89 17.85
CA SER A 823 -87.40 8.41 16.77
C SER A 823 -87.33 9.32 15.54
N PHE A 824 -87.93 10.52 15.56
CA PHE A 824 -87.90 11.46 14.43
C PHE A 824 -87.31 12.85 14.78
N GLU A 825 -86.53 12.97 15.86
CA GLU A 825 -85.80 14.20 16.22
C GLU A 825 -84.28 14.16 15.94
N SER A 826 -83.76 13.10 15.32
CA SER A 826 -82.36 13.06 14.92
C SER A 826 -82.22 12.34 13.60
N ASP A 827 -82.51 13.04 12.50
CA ASP A 827 -81.74 12.96 11.24
C ASP A 827 -82.49 13.63 10.09
N PHE A 828 -82.67 14.94 10.15
CA PHE A 828 -82.65 15.79 8.95
C PHE A 828 -82.06 17.14 9.32
N GLY A 829 -80.73 17.21 9.30
CA GLY A 829 -79.97 18.45 9.32
C GLY A 829 -80.12 19.20 8.00
N TYR A 830 -81.30 19.77 7.74
CA TYR A 830 -81.43 20.90 6.83
C TYR A 830 -82.45 21.88 7.40
N SER A 831 -81.92 23.02 7.84
CA SER A 831 -82.69 24.21 8.19
C SER A 831 -83.57 24.64 7.01
N CYS A 832 -84.87 24.72 7.23
CA CYS A 832 -85.69 25.74 6.59
C CYS A 832 -86.74 26.23 7.57
N ASP A 833 -86.47 27.42 8.13
CA ASP A 833 -87.47 28.38 8.60
C ASP A 833 -88.70 28.36 7.69
N PHE A 834 -89.89 28.20 8.26
CA PHE A 834 -91.05 28.99 7.85
C PHE A 834 -91.98 29.21 9.06
N ASP A 835 -92.05 30.47 9.49
CA ASP A 835 -93.21 31.03 10.19
C ASP A 835 -94.45 30.90 9.28
N PHE A 836 -95.45 30.13 9.75
CA PHE A 836 -96.79 29.84 9.19
C PHE A 836 -96.90 29.03 7.89
#